data_AF-A0A962TL53-F1
#
_entry.id   AF-A0A962TL53-F1
#
_cell.length_a   1.000
_cell.length_b   1.000
_cell.length_c   1.000
_cell.angle_alpha   90.00
_cell.angle_beta   90.00
_cell.angle_gamma   90.00
#
_symmetry.space_group_name_H-M   'P 1'
#
loop_
_entity.id
_entity.type
_entity.pdbx_description
1 polymer ?
#
loop_
_entity_poly.entity_id
_entity_poly.type
_entity_poly.pdbx_seq_one_letter_code
_entity_poly.pdbx_strand_id
1 'polypeptide(L)'
;MAELYNLIWAPTPKPDPPIRRVSRENDNVVNTQRGVPAIIIYPALTTPAVLVGDQKLELLLLVSDDFKGKLKEEDVNRQLKVSPGLDAMKPYTSQPLFGQLAKGDLEIKKISLNGNPIKTKDDDPAFSGLLDKRALKLFRERKFNQLYRVILKNPCRNHGGGKSLNKREHGRVQPKELHDKLVRVVLEKHNGRGLPEHGKYCYEIGSNDIDFRKHPNLSDPLQSYHPVFQFEKLGFAKLGHLSDIHINARQNVLRQSKARVIEYADIDGKERGQSISPEIGPMINCCSENFKKLLNSMSDRDILLLGGDFIDHIRNAYLQPYAYDQNLSIAQIWSRVALDDNYKNSYQPFVDFIAFYTLILSFCRTHKVPMFAISGNHDAYFEPYGISPRLLGTRANEGIPADHNLTLYEAILIFGETFHELKTKLLATDPSPIVEDKFEWFYTLLTPWADFSVKLPKQHLVSLGWGDDEDILDVKLNPGHLPRSEESISTKQLQLLEDTLNIAKKVVLLTHFTFASYKDNISLKSHVDGLISYDKYSDYDQGTFEKNREALYKEHVYEGNKIQVVLTGHSHRRGLYILSYMKYIDKEFDIDQASDIDQESALFHYYDFSDLSKIKEQENNYEPLIIVSDSAGPLPRRNVHGEFDGWGSDPASGTQIDFDDNGQVTNLKEIKASNKPRIAVAMDYWDIIEKKNVITKFESDGFFIRDEKRNKVRYAFSILLHQHILDFGITLKSLFFYCRFAPNDWLWTPLTYDQSLNRWILPKEDNYLIPHFSRCQERSLFLSINFINHQKTKNKNMLSEQYDFNSAWNFECQIEPETFGGAWPSVPDTGKKYFVKRDKTRASEPDFNWRREMKKYQ
;
A
#
# COMPACT_ATOMS: atom_id res chain seq x y z
N MET A 1 -7.39 -16.44 -22.58
CA MET A 1 -8.06 -15.86 -21.40
C MET A 1 -8.81 -16.96 -20.69
N ALA A 2 -8.83 -16.95 -19.36
CA ALA A 2 -9.59 -17.92 -18.58
C ALA A 2 -11.11 -17.66 -18.68
N GLU A 3 -11.89 -18.73 -18.59
CA GLU A 3 -13.29 -18.64 -18.23
C GLU A 3 -13.40 -18.51 -16.71
N LEU A 4 -14.31 -17.65 -16.26
CA LEU A 4 -14.51 -17.37 -14.84
C LEU A 4 -15.91 -17.83 -14.43
N TYR A 5 -15.96 -18.66 -13.40
CA TYR A 5 -17.17 -19.17 -12.79
C TYR A 5 -17.18 -18.88 -11.30
N ASN A 6 -18.38 -18.86 -10.71
CA ASN A 6 -18.58 -18.80 -9.27
C ASN A 6 -19.32 -20.05 -8.79
N LEU A 7 -18.77 -20.77 -7.82
CA LEU A 7 -19.49 -21.84 -7.15
C LEU A 7 -20.52 -21.26 -6.18
N ILE A 8 -21.65 -21.94 -6.08
CA ILE A 8 -22.77 -21.53 -5.23
C ILE A 8 -23.28 -22.76 -4.49
N TRP A 9 -23.43 -22.67 -3.17
CA TRP A 9 -24.18 -23.67 -2.41
C TRP A 9 -25.65 -23.26 -2.27
N ALA A 10 -26.49 -23.70 -3.21
CA ALA A 10 -27.90 -23.35 -3.26
C ALA A 10 -28.76 -24.34 -2.44
N PRO A 11 -29.75 -23.87 -1.66
CA PRO A 11 -30.69 -24.77 -1.00
C PRO A 11 -31.46 -25.60 -2.03
N THR A 12 -31.82 -26.83 -1.67
CA THR A 12 -32.59 -27.73 -2.55
C THR A 12 -33.83 -27.00 -3.08
N PRO A 13 -33.99 -26.85 -4.40
CA PRO A 13 -35.18 -26.23 -4.95
C PRO A 13 -36.41 -27.00 -4.46
N LYS A 14 -37.45 -26.29 -4.01
CA LYS A 14 -38.76 -26.91 -3.85
C LYS A 14 -39.12 -27.52 -5.22
N PRO A 15 -39.60 -28.78 -5.28
CA PRO A 15 -40.13 -29.30 -6.54
C PRO A 15 -41.15 -28.29 -7.06
N ASP A 16 -41.11 -27.98 -8.36
CA ASP A 16 -42.13 -27.13 -8.96
C ASP A 16 -43.50 -27.72 -8.58
N PRO A 17 -44.47 -26.89 -8.16
CA PRO A 17 -45.78 -27.40 -7.81
C PRO A 17 -46.29 -28.21 -9.01
N PRO A 18 -46.75 -29.46 -8.80
CA PRO A 18 -47.26 -30.24 -9.90
C PRO A 18 -48.32 -29.42 -10.62
N ILE A 19 -48.16 -29.30 -11.94
CA ILE A 19 -49.18 -28.72 -12.82
C ILE A 19 -50.50 -29.43 -12.45
N ARG A 20 -51.49 -28.66 -11.98
CA ARG A 20 -52.88 -29.11 -11.68
C ARG A 20 -53.31 -30.20 -12.67
N ARG A 21 -54.01 -31.28 -12.33
CA ARG A 21 -54.72 -31.79 -11.14
C ARG A 21 -54.99 -33.26 -11.47
N VAL A 22 -54.78 -34.18 -10.53
CA VAL A 22 -55.80 -35.21 -10.22
C VAL A 22 -55.76 -35.41 -8.71
N SER A 23 -56.90 -35.19 -8.07
CA SER A 23 -57.10 -35.43 -6.65
C SER A 23 -56.94 -36.91 -6.33
N ARG A 24 -56.02 -37.28 -5.44
CA ARG A 24 -56.27 -38.33 -4.45
C ARG A 24 -55.58 -37.95 -3.15
N GLU A 25 -56.38 -38.03 -2.10
CA GLU A 25 -56.03 -37.86 -0.70
C GLU A 25 -54.83 -38.74 -0.34
N ASN A 26 -53.79 -38.11 0.21
CA ASN A 26 -52.89 -38.72 1.18
C ASN A 26 -52.23 -37.56 1.93
N ASP A 27 -52.88 -37.15 3.02
CA ASP A 27 -52.23 -36.47 4.12
C ASP A 27 -51.29 -37.49 4.78
N ASN A 28 -50.03 -37.51 4.36
CA ASN A 28 -48.84 -37.79 5.18
C ASN A 28 -47.59 -37.86 4.30
N VAL A 29 -46.59 -37.06 4.70
CA VAL A 29 -45.22 -37.02 4.15
C VAL A 29 -45.06 -36.22 2.84
N VAL A 30 -45.27 -34.90 2.90
CA VAL A 30 -44.42 -34.00 2.10
C VAL A 30 -43.03 -34.05 2.73
N ASN A 31 -42.20 -35.01 2.29
CA ASN A 31 -40.78 -35.04 2.60
C ASN A 31 -40.13 -33.87 1.88
N THR A 32 -40.27 -32.64 2.40
CA THR A 32 -39.42 -31.54 1.99
C THR A 32 -38.00 -31.92 2.42
N GLN A 33 -37.24 -32.58 1.53
CA GLN A 33 -35.83 -32.86 1.76
C GLN A 33 -35.16 -31.53 2.13
N ARG A 34 -34.88 -31.37 3.42
CA ARG A 34 -34.25 -30.18 3.97
C ARG A 34 -32.84 -30.16 3.38
N GLY A 35 -32.50 -29.11 2.63
CA GLY A 35 -31.16 -28.97 2.05
C GLY A 35 -30.06 -29.08 3.11
N VAL A 36 -28.88 -29.50 2.70
CA VAL A 36 -27.74 -29.70 3.59
C VAL A 36 -27.15 -28.32 3.89
N PRO A 37 -27.17 -27.86 5.15
CA PRO A 37 -26.56 -26.60 5.53
C PRO A 37 -25.04 -26.69 5.40
N ALA A 38 -24.48 -26.10 4.35
CA ALA A 38 -23.04 -26.09 4.11
C ALA A 38 -22.54 -24.75 3.59
N ILE A 39 -21.24 -24.50 3.76
CA ILE A 39 -20.50 -23.36 3.21
C ILE A 39 -19.25 -23.86 2.50
N ILE A 40 -18.91 -23.21 1.40
CA ILE A 40 -17.66 -23.46 0.67
C ILE A 40 -16.58 -22.61 1.33
N ILE A 41 -15.45 -23.22 1.69
CA ILE A 41 -14.29 -22.51 2.25
C ILE A 41 -13.09 -22.50 1.30
N TYR A 42 -13.04 -23.41 0.32
CA TYR A 42 -12.13 -23.34 -0.82
C TYR A 42 -12.89 -23.83 -2.07
N PRO A 43 -12.85 -23.09 -3.19
CA PRO A 43 -12.15 -21.81 -3.40
C PRO A 43 -12.79 -20.60 -2.70
N ALA A 44 -12.03 -19.52 -2.51
CA ALA A 44 -12.52 -18.21 -2.03
C ALA A 44 -11.99 -17.06 -2.91
N LEU A 45 -12.46 -15.82 -2.67
CA LEU A 45 -12.22 -14.69 -3.59
C LEU A 45 -10.74 -14.43 -3.85
N THR A 46 -9.90 -14.46 -2.81
CA THR A 46 -8.44 -14.26 -2.90
C THR A 46 -7.65 -15.55 -2.66
N THR A 47 -8.32 -16.70 -2.74
CA THR A 47 -7.73 -18.05 -2.85
C THR A 47 -8.53 -18.87 -3.86
N PRO A 48 -8.55 -18.43 -5.14
CA PRO A 48 -9.36 -19.04 -6.17
C PRO A 48 -8.85 -20.43 -6.56
N ALA A 49 -9.73 -21.24 -7.15
CA ALA A 49 -9.31 -22.46 -7.82
C ALA A 49 -8.87 -22.13 -9.26
N VAL A 50 -7.71 -22.65 -9.66
CA VAL A 50 -7.19 -22.57 -11.02
C VAL A 50 -7.23 -23.96 -11.65
N LEU A 51 -7.97 -24.10 -12.75
CA LEU A 51 -8.12 -25.35 -13.49
C LEU A 51 -7.57 -25.22 -14.89
N VAL A 52 -6.98 -26.28 -15.41
CA VAL A 52 -6.43 -26.34 -16.76
C VAL A 52 -6.95 -27.55 -17.52
N GLY A 53 -7.52 -27.31 -18.70
CA GLY A 53 -8.16 -28.34 -19.52
C GLY A 53 -9.28 -29.05 -18.76
N ASP A 54 -9.18 -30.38 -18.66
CA ASP A 54 -10.17 -31.26 -18.03
C ASP A 54 -9.79 -31.67 -16.59
N GLN A 55 -8.96 -30.86 -15.91
CA GLN A 55 -8.64 -31.09 -14.49
C GLN A 55 -9.90 -31.18 -13.63
N LYS A 56 -9.86 -32.08 -12.64
CA LYS A 56 -10.91 -32.17 -11.63
C LYS A 56 -10.85 -30.94 -10.72
N LEU A 57 -12.00 -30.44 -10.32
CA LEU A 57 -12.10 -29.40 -9.30
C LEU A 57 -12.11 -30.03 -7.93
N GLU A 58 -11.21 -29.57 -7.07
CA GLU A 58 -11.16 -29.96 -5.68
C GLU A 58 -11.69 -28.79 -4.82
N LEU A 59 -12.58 -29.08 -3.87
CA LEU A 59 -13.17 -28.08 -3.00
C LEU A 59 -13.25 -28.58 -1.55
N LEU A 60 -13.32 -27.62 -0.63
CA LEU A 60 -13.49 -27.86 0.79
C LEU A 60 -14.82 -27.27 1.26
N LEU A 61 -15.64 -28.12 1.86
CA LEU A 61 -16.99 -27.81 2.29
C LEU A 61 -17.12 -28.04 3.80
N LEU A 62 -17.56 -27.02 4.54
CA LEU A 62 -17.97 -27.17 5.92
C LEU A 62 -19.48 -27.38 6.00
N VAL A 63 -19.87 -28.48 6.64
CA VAL A 63 -21.27 -28.87 6.86
C VAL A 63 -21.63 -28.65 8.34
N SER A 64 -22.84 -28.15 8.58
CA SER A 64 -23.33 -27.89 9.92
C SER A 64 -23.66 -29.17 10.71
N ASP A 65 -23.40 -29.18 12.01
CA ASP A 65 -23.78 -30.26 12.95
C ASP A 65 -25.28 -30.44 13.12
N ASP A 66 -26.07 -29.47 12.67
CA ASP A 66 -27.51 -29.60 12.58
C ASP A 66 -27.90 -30.63 11.49
N PHE A 67 -27.00 -30.93 10.54
CA PHE A 67 -27.12 -32.06 9.63
C PHE A 67 -26.63 -33.35 10.30
N LYS A 68 -27.58 -34.22 10.65
CA LYS A 68 -27.31 -35.51 11.32
C LYS A 68 -26.87 -36.64 10.37
N GLY A 69 -26.89 -36.40 9.06
CA GLY A 69 -26.47 -37.37 8.05
C GLY A 69 -25.00 -37.27 7.66
N LYS A 70 -24.53 -38.20 6.83
CA LYS A 70 -23.28 -38.08 6.08
C LYS A 70 -23.58 -37.38 4.75
N LEU A 71 -22.73 -36.43 4.34
CA LEU A 71 -22.88 -35.77 3.04
C LEU A 71 -22.78 -36.80 1.91
N LYS A 72 -23.78 -36.85 1.03
CA LYS A 72 -23.85 -37.79 -0.09
C LYS A 72 -23.56 -37.09 -1.42
N GLU A 73 -23.18 -37.87 -2.43
CA GLU A 73 -22.94 -37.39 -3.80
C GLU A 73 -24.20 -36.73 -4.38
N GLU A 74 -25.39 -37.25 -4.08
CA GLU A 74 -26.67 -36.67 -4.47
C GLU A 74 -26.91 -35.28 -3.86
N ASP A 75 -26.45 -35.03 -2.62
CA ASP A 75 -26.60 -33.73 -1.96
C ASP A 75 -25.78 -32.68 -2.72
N VAL A 76 -24.52 -32.99 -3.01
CA VAL A 76 -23.62 -32.13 -3.78
C VAL A 76 -24.16 -31.91 -5.18
N ASN A 77 -24.54 -32.97 -5.90
CA ASN A 77 -25.08 -32.88 -7.26
C ASN A 77 -26.32 -31.96 -7.34
N ARG A 78 -27.15 -31.96 -6.30
CA ARG A 78 -28.38 -31.14 -6.25
C ARG A 78 -28.17 -29.72 -5.75
N GLN A 79 -27.24 -29.48 -4.82
CA GLN A 79 -27.12 -28.18 -4.12
C GLN A 79 -25.91 -27.35 -4.56
N LEU A 80 -24.80 -27.97 -4.95
CA LEU A 80 -23.69 -27.23 -5.54
C LEU A 80 -24.10 -26.79 -6.95
N LYS A 81 -23.88 -25.52 -7.27
CA LYS A 81 -24.23 -24.87 -8.52
C LYS A 81 -23.08 -24.03 -9.03
N VAL A 82 -23.12 -23.76 -10.32
CA VAL A 82 -22.13 -22.94 -11.01
C VAL A 82 -22.85 -21.73 -11.60
N SER A 83 -22.31 -20.55 -11.31
CA SER A 83 -22.67 -19.27 -11.90
C SER A 83 -21.62 -18.88 -12.93
N PRO A 84 -22.00 -18.35 -14.11
CA PRO A 84 -21.05 -17.68 -14.98
C PRO A 84 -20.59 -16.35 -14.34
N GLY A 85 -19.28 -16.15 -14.25
CA GLY A 85 -18.68 -14.93 -13.67
C GLY A 85 -18.91 -14.78 -12.16
N LEU A 86 -18.55 -13.61 -11.65
CA LEU A 86 -18.78 -13.19 -10.25
C LEU A 86 -20.01 -12.26 -10.14
N ASP A 87 -21.13 -12.63 -10.73
CA ASP A 87 -22.35 -11.83 -10.72
C ASP A 87 -22.98 -11.78 -9.31
N ALA A 88 -23.31 -10.58 -8.84
CA ALA A 88 -23.91 -10.33 -7.54
C ALA A 88 -25.25 -11.05 -7.33
N MET A 89 -26.01 -11.31 -8.40
CA MET A 89 -27.27 -12.07 -8.35
C MET A 89 -27.05 -13.58 -8.21
N LYS A 90 -25.83 -14.07 -8.48
CA LYS A 90 -25.49 -15.50 -8.48
C LYS A 90 -26.49 -16.32 -9.32
N PRO A 91 -26.65 -16.03 -10.64
CA PRO A 91 -27.55 -16.78 -11.52
C PRO A 91 -27.10 -18.25 -11.66
N TYR A 92 -28.04 -19.18 -11.65
CA TYR A 92 -27.77 -20.62 -11.72
C TYR A 92 -28.92 -21.41 -12.34
N THR A 93 -28.64 -22.65 -12.71
CA THR A 93 -29.63 -23.64 -13.16
C THR A 93 -30.14 -24.49 -12.00
N SER A 94 -31.45 -24.73 -11.90
CA SER A 94 -31.98 -25.64 -10.86
C SER A 94 -31.73 -27.11 -11.16
N GLN A 95 -31.25 -27.45 -12.37
CA GLN A 95 -30.89 -28.82 -12.71
C GLN A 95 -29.72 -29.31 -11.85
N PRO A 96 -29.63 -30.62 -11.55
CA PRO A 96 -28.44 -31.20 -10.95
C PRO A 96 -27.19 -30.91 -11.80
N LEU A 97 -26.01 -30.89 -11.17
CA LEU A 97 -24.73 -30.71 -11.89
C LEU A 97 -24.55 -31.77 -12.99
N PHE A 98 -24.93 -33.00 -12.67
CA PHE A 98 -24.93 -34.17 -13.53
C PHE A 98 -26.36 -34.70 -13.67
N GLY A 99 -26.86 -34.77 -14.92
CA GLY A 99 -28.21 -35.29 -15.20
C GLY A 99 -28.41 -36.72 -14.69
N GLN A 100 -27.40 -37.58 -14.91
CA GLN A 100 -27.27 -38.88 -14.25
C GLN A 100 -25.87 -38.95 -13.65
N LEU A 101 -25.79 -39.27 -12.36
CA LEU A 101 -24.54 -39.33 -11.63
C LEU A 101 -23.84 -40.65 -11.93
N ALA A 102 -22.73 -40.62 -12.68
CA ALA A 102 -21.93 -41.79 -12.96
C ALA A 102 -20.85 -41.98 -11.89
N LYS A 103 -20.36 -43.22 -11.77
CA LYS A 103 -19.28 -43.56 -10.85
C LYS A 103 -18.03 -42.73 -11.20
N GLY A 104 -17.51 -41.97 -10.24
CA GLY A 104 -16.29 -41.16 -10.39
C GLY A 104 -16.53 -39.73 -10.92
N ASP A 105 -17.78 -39.32 -11.14
CA ASP A 105 -18.10 -37.91 -11.40
C ASP A 105 -17.88 -37.04 -10.17
N LEU A 106 -18.14 -37.63 -9.00
CA LEU A 106 -18.03 -37.01 -7.68
C LEU A 106 -17.31 -37.95 -6.71
N GLU A 107 -16.43 -37.39 -5.89
CA GLU A 107 -15.82 -38.10 -4.77
C GLU A 107 -15.96 -37.25 -3.50
N ILE A 108 -16.42 -37.86 -2.41
CA ILE A 108 -16.64 -37.16 -1.13
C ILE A 108 -15.94 -37.90 0.00
N LYS A 109 -15.08 -37.20 0.74
CA LYS A 109 -14.40 -37.73 1.94
C LYS A 109 -14.56 -36.75 3.09
N LYS A 110 -15.09 -37.22 4.22
CA LYS A 110 -15.03 -36.47 5.47
C LYS A 110 -13.58 -36.48 5.96
N ILE A 111 -13.04 -35.32 6.30
CA ILE A 111 -11.67 -35.15 6.79
C ILE A 111 -11.67 -34.44 8.14
N SER A 112 -10.54 -34.50 8.83
CA SER A 112 -10.40 -33.86 10.14
C SER A 112 -10.23 -32.35 9.98
N LEU A 113 -10.90 -31.59 10.84
CA LEU A 113 -10.65 -30.17 11.03
C LEU A 113 -9.72 -30.00 12.23
N ASN A 114 -8.48 -30.47 12.08
CA ASN A 114 -7.40 -30.29 13.06
C ASN A 114 -6.53 -29.10 12.63
N GLY A 115 -5.86 -28.43 13.56
CA GLY A 115 -5.10 -27.20 13.29
C GLY A 115 -3.82 -27.38 12.45
N ASN A 116 -3.75 -28.44 11.66
CA ASN A 116 -2.71 -28.76 10.67
C ASN A 116 -3.14 -28.24 9.28
N PRO A 117 -2.22 -28.19 8.29
CA PRO A 117 -2.59 -27.89 6.92
C PRO A 117 -3.68 -28.83 6.39
N ILE A 118 -4.79 -28.25 5.92
CA ILE A 118 -5.93 -28.95 5.34
C ILE A 118 -5.67 -29.11 3.86
N LYS A 119 -5.64 -30.36 3.39
CA LYS A 119 -5.38 -30.71 1.99
C LYS A 119 -6.66 -31.11 1.27
N THR A 120 -6.82 -30.69 0.02
CA THR A 120 -7.92 -31.13 -0.85
C THR A 120 -7.80 -32.59 -1.29
N LYS A 121 -6.60 -33.15 -1.24
CA LYS A 121 -6.29 -34.56 -1.48
C LYS A 121 -5.10 -34.98 -0.61
N ASP A 122 -5.01 -36.28 -0.29
CA ASP A 122 -3.94 -36.78 0.59
C ASP A 122 -2.58 -36.72 -0.14
N ASP A 123 -2.55 -37.20 -1.40
CA ASP A 123 -1.36 -37.20 -2.25
C ASP A 123 -1.51 -36.20 -3.40
N ASP A 124 -0.54 -35.29 -3.53
CA ASP A 124 -0.48 -34.28 -4.59
C ASP A 124 -1.75 -33.40 -4.67
N PRO A 125 -2.05 -32.62 -3.60
CA PRO A 125 -3.25 -31.79 -3.54
C PRO A 125 -3.20 -30.61 -4.51
N ALA A 126 -4.35 -30.25 -5.07
CA ALA A 126 -4.49 -28.97 -5.78
C ALA A 126 -4.38 -27.76 -4.82
N PHE A 127 -4.74 -27.95 -3.55
CA PHE A 127 -4.68 -26.94 -2.50
C PHE A 127 -4.36 -27.55 -1.13
N SER A 128 -3.50 -26.86 -0.37
CA SER A 128 -3.25 -27.11 1.04
C SER A 128 -3.28 -25.79 1.78
N GLY A 129 -3.90 -25.69 2.95
CA GLY A 129 -3.95 -24.40 3.66
C GLY A 129 -4.13 -24.49 5.16
N LEU A 130 -3.66 -23.47 5.86
CA LEU A 130 -3.90 -23.22 7.27
C LEU A 130 -5.12 -22.32 7.41
N LEU A 131 -6.18 -22.89 7.98
CA LEU A 131 -7.41 -22.15 8.23
C LEU A 131 -7.17 -21.14 9.36
N ASP A 132 -7.57 -19.90 9.14
CA ASP A 132 -7.40 -18.85 10.14
C ASP A 132 -8.20 -19.16 11.42
N LYS A 133 -7.58 -18.91 12.58
CA LYS A 133 -8.16 -19.25 13.89
C LYS A 133 -9.49 -18.51 14.14
N ARG A 134 -9.64 -17.28 13.63
CA ARG A 134 -10.83 -16.43 13.80
C ARG A 134 -11.96 -16.89 12.88
N ALA A 135 -11.65 -17.19 11.62
CA ALA A 135 -12.61 -17.80 10.70
C ALA A 135 -13.12 -19.15 11.26
N LEU A 136 -12.22 -20.00 11.74
CA LEU A 136 -12.56 -21.27 12.37
C LEU A 136 -13.47 -21.09 13.60
N LYS A 137 -13.18 -20.11 14.46
CA LYS A 137 -14.02 -19.77 15.62
C LYS A 137 -15.42 -19.36 15.17
N LEU A 138 -15.53 -18.45 14.19
CA LEU A 138 -16.82 -18.01 13.63
C LEU A 138 -17.63 -19.20 13.08
N PHE A 139 -16.99 -20.10 12.33
CA PHE A 139 -17.65 -21.29 11.79
C PHE A 139 -18.14 -22.23 12.90
N ARG A 140 -17.31 -22.48 13.92
CA ARG A 140 -17.64 -23.32 15.09
C ARG A 140 -18.83 -22.79 15.89
N GLU A 141 -18.84 -21.48 16.18
CA GLU A 141 -19.95 -20.82 16.88
C GLU A 141 -21.28 -20.93 16.11
N ARG A 142 -21.19 -21.09 14.78
CA ARG A 142 -22.33 -21.31 13.87
C ARG A 142 -22.53 -22.77 13.50
N LYS A 143 -21.90 -23.67 14.27
CA LYS A 143 -22.02 -25.14 14.18
C LYS A 143 -21.50 -25.76 12.89
N PHE A 144 -20.65 -25.08 12.12
CA PHE A 144 -20.02 -25.62 10.91
C PHE A 144 -18.73 -26.36 11.26
N ASN A 145 -18.85 -27.61 11.72
CA ASN A 145 -17.72 -28.38 12.27
C ASN A 145 -17.33 -29.60 11.45
N GLN A 146 -18.13 -29.99 10.45
CA GLN A 146 -17.86 -31.18 9.67
C GLN A 146 -17.22 -30.81 8.34
N LEU A 147 -15.92 -31.06 8.21
CA LEU A 147 -15.18 -30.79 6.99
C LEU A 147 -15.25 -31.96 6.00
N TYR A 148 -15.59 -31.64 4.75
CA TYR A 148 -15.60 -32.58 3.64
C TYR A 148 -14.72 -32.05 2.52
N ARG A 149 -13.88 -32.94 1.97
CA ARG A 149 -13.28 -32.76 0.65
C ARG A 149 -14.27 -33.26 -0.40
N VAL A 150 -14.43 -32.51 -1.47
CA VAL A 150 -15.25 -32.91 -2.62
C VAL A 150 -14.41 -32.71 -3.88
N ILE A 151 -14.37 -33.74 -4.73
CA ILE A 151 -13.67 -33.70 -6.01
C ILE A 151 -14.71 -33.89 -7.12
N LEU A 152 -14.73 -32.98 -8.11
CA LEU A 152 -15.69 -32.96 -9.21
C LEU A 152 -15.00 -33.10 -10.56
N LYS A 153 -15.55 -33.97 -11.41
CA LYS A 153 -15.16 -34.07 -12.81
C LYS A 153 -15.92 -33.04 -13.64
N ASN A 154 -15.23 -32.28 -14.50
CA ASN A 154 -15.84 -31.36 -15.48
C ASN A 154 -16.91 -30.40 -14.90
N PRO A 155 -16.61 -29.66 -13.81
CA PRO A 155 -17.62 -28.91 -13.06
C PRO A 155 -18.32 -27.81 -13.86
N CYS A 156 -17.66 -27.24 -14.86
CA CYS A 156 -18.11 -26.03 -15.54
C CYS A 156 -18.92 -26.29 -16.81
N ARG A 157 -19.28 -27.53 -17.19
CA ARG A 157 -19.92 -27.80 -18.51
C ARG A 157 -21.43 -27.53 -18.58
N ASN A 158 -22.14 -27.41 -17.45
CA ASN A 158 -23.60 -27.22 -17.40
C ASN A 158 -23.98 -25.90 -16.73
N HIS A 159 -24.05 -24.83 -17.51
CA HIS A 159 -24.30 -23.46 -17.03
C HIS A 159 -25.41 -22.83 -17.86
N GLY A 160 -26.42 -22.29 -17.18
CA GLY A 160 -27.59 -21.68 -17.81
C GLY A 160 -28.33 -20.79 -16.82
N GLY A 161 -28.66 -19.57 -17.26
CA GLY A 161 -29.38 -18.59 -16.44
C GLY A 161 -30.87 -18.89 -16.42
N GLY A 162 -31.38 -19.40 -15.30
CA GLY A 162 -32.81 -19.62 -15.11
C GLY A 162 -33.35 -19.10 -13.78
N LYS A 163 -32.54 -19.22 -12.70
CA LYS A 163 -32.88 -18.69 -11.37
C LYS A 163 -31.70 -17.88 -10.83
N SER A 164 -31.96 -16.97 -9.90
CA SER A 164 -30.94 -16.25 -9.14
C SER A 164 -31.01 -16.68 -7.68
N LEU A 165 -29.86 -16.96 -7.06
CA LEU A 165 -29.84 -17.29 -5.63
C LEU A 165 -30.23 -16.07 -4.80
N ASN A 166 -29.66 -14.93 -5.16
CA ASN A 166 -29.93 -13.67 -4.50
C ASN A 166 -31.21 -13.04 -5.07
N LYS A 167 -31.88 -12.22 -4.27
CA LYS A 167 -33.09 -11.50 -4.70
C LYS A 167 -32.84 -10.00 -4.70
N ARG A 168 -33.53 -9.30 -5.60
CA ARG A 168 -33.61 -7.85 -5.58
C ARG A 168 -34.86 -7.41 -4.85
N GLU A 169 -34.69 -6.62 -3.79
CA GLU A 169 -35.78 -6.11 -2.94
C GLU A 169 -35.52 -4.61 -2.70
N HIS A 170 -36.46 -3.74 -3.08
CA HIS A 170 -36.34 -2.28 -2.98
C HIS A 170 -35.02 -1.74 -3.58
N GLY A 171 -34.68 -2.19 -4.80
CA GLY A 171 -33.45 -1.80 -5.50
C GLY A 171 -32.18 -2.50 -5.02
N ARG A 172 -32.20 -3.15 -3.86
CA ARG A 172 -31.04 -3.79 -3.23
C ARG A 172 -30.93 -5.27 -3.59
N VAL A 173 -29.75 -5.73 -3.92
CA VAL A 173 -29.47 -7.17 -3.97
C VAL A 173 -29.27 -7.68 -2.54
N GLN A 174 -29.96 -8.76 -2.22
CA GLN A 174 -29.94 -9.43 -0.92
C GLN A 174 -29.26 -10.79 -1.04
N PRO A 175 -27.99 -10.91 -0.60
CA PRO A 175 -27.28 -12.18 -0.50
C PRO A 175 -28.04 -13.23 0.33
N LYS A 176 -28.15 -14.47 -0.17
CA LYS A 176 -28.94 -15.56 0.45
C LYS A 176 -28.16 -16.82 0.80
N GLU A 177 -26.90 -16.93 0.39
CA GLU A 177 -26.07 -18.07 0.75
C GLU A 177 -25.86 -18.13 2.28
N LEU A 178 -25.59 -19.32 2.82
CA LEU A 178 -25.30 -19.46 4.25
C LEU A 178 -24.02 -18.72 4.62
N HIS A 179 -23.01 -18.74 3.75
CA HIS A 179 -21.77 -18.01 3.95
C HIS A 179 -22.01 -16.49 3.93
N ASP A 180 -22.86 -15.99 3.03
CA ASP A 180 -23.22 -14.56 3.00
C ASP A 180 -23.89 -14.09 4.30
N LYS A 181 -24.58 -14.98 5.03
CA LYS A 181 -25.12 -14.64 6.36
C LYS A 181 -24.02 -14.48 7.40
N LEU A 182 -22.95 -15.26 7.32
CA LEU A 182 -21.78 -15.11 8.19
C LEU A 182 -21.07 -13.80 7.88
N VAL A 183 -20.85 -13.50 6.60
CA VAL A 183 -20.32 -12.21 6.14
C VAL A 183 -21.13 -11.07 6.75
N ARG A 184 -22.46 -11.08 6.64
CA ARG A 184 -23.32 -10.02 7.23
C ARG A 184 -23.13 -9.84 8.73
N VAL A 185 -22.97 -10.93 9.49
CA VAL A 185 -22.71 -10.87 10.93
C VAL A 185 -21.40 -10.13 11.22
N VAL A 186 -20.35 -10.45 10.46
CA VAL A 186 -19.04 -9.82 10.59
C VAL A 186 -19.11 -8.34 10.20
N LEU A 187 -19.77 -8.00 9.10
CA LEU A 187 -19.99 -6.61 8.68
C LEU A 187 -20.77 -5.82 9.74
N GLU A 188 -21.83 -6.38 10.32
CA GLU A 188 -22.63 -5.72 11.37
C GLU A 188 -21.86 -5.56 12.69
N LYS A 189 -20.95 -6.49 12.99
CA LYS A 189 -20.08 -6.43 14.17
C LYS A 189 -19.01 -5.33 14.02
N HIS A 190 -18.43 -5.19 12.84
CA HIS A 190 -17.16 -4.48 12.65
C HIS A 190 -17.26 -3.16 11.90
N ASN A 191 -18.14 -3.03 10.90
CA ASN A 191 -18.21 -1.83 10.06
C ASN A 191 -18.67 -0.60 10.85
N GLY A 192 -18.21 0.58 10.42
CA GLY A 192 -18.66 1.85 10.98
C GLY A 192 -20.17 2.07 10.82
N ARG A 193 -20.85 2.38 11.92
CA ARG A 193 -22.30 2.67 11.93
C ARG A 193 -22.66 3.88 11.09
N GLY A 194 -21.72 4.81 10.92
CA GLY A 194 -21.90 5.99 10.08
C GLY A 194 -21.89 5.67 8.58
N LEU A 195 -21.40 4.51 8.14
CA LEU A 195 -21.34 4.22 6.71
C LEU A 195 -22.73 4.06 6.08
N PRO A 196 -22.98 4.60 4.87
CA PRO A 196 -24.20 4.34 4.13
C PRO A 196 -24.46 2.83 4.01
N GLU A 197 -25.72 2.43 4.24
CA GLU A 197 -26.13 1.01 4.29
C GLU A 197 -25.27 0.15 5.24
N HIS A 198 -24.65 0.78 6.25
CA HIS A 198 -23.71 0.16 7.20
C HIS A 198 -22.51 -0.55 6.53
N GLY A 199 -22.08 -0.06 5.35
CA GLY A 199 -20.94 -0.62 4.63
C GLY A 199 -21.19 -2.03 4.07
N LYS A 200 -22.45 -2.37 3.76
CA LYS A 200 -22.84 -3.69 3.23
C LYS A 200 -22.73 -3.82 1.72
N TYR A 201 -22.35 -2.76 1.02
CA TYR A 201 -22.33 -2.67 -0.45
C TYR A 201 -21.04 -2.03 -0.94
N CYS A 202 -20.59 -2.45 -2.12
CA CYS A 202 -19.42 -1.91 -2.78
C CYS A 202 -19.61 -0.41 -3.08
N TYR A 203 -18.50 0.32 -3.19
CA TYR A 203 -18.55 1.69 -3.70
C TYR A 203 -18.73 1.72 -5.22
N GLU A 204 -19.14 2.87 -5.73
CA GLU A 204 -19.04 3.15 -7.17
C GLU A 204 -17.58 3.41 -7.54
N ILE A 205 -17.19 2.97 -8.74
CA ILE A 205 -15.85 3.20 -9.27
C ILE A 205 -15.93 4.30 -10.33
N GLY A 206 -15.25 5.42 -10.09
CA GLY A 206 -15.10 6.50 -11.06
C GLY A 206 -14.12 6.13 -12.18
N SER A 207 -13.76 7.10 -13.03
CA SER A 207 -12.78 6.88 -14.10
C SER A 207 -11.42 6.45 -13.54
N ASN A 208 -10.94 7.14 -12.50
CA ASN A 208 -9.57 6.95 -11.99
C ASN A 208 -9.48 6.29 -10.62
N ASP A 209 -10.52 6.38 -9.78
CA ASP A 209 -10.48 5.91 -8.38
C ASP A 209 -11.88 5.51 -7.88
N ILE A 210 -11.99 5.02 -6.65
CA ILE A 210 -13.24 4.89 -5.90
C ILE A 210 -13.92 6.25 -5.76
N ASP A 211 -15.22 6.31 -6.04
CA ASP A 211 -16.00 7.53 -5.91
C ASP A 211 -16.77 7.56 -4.58
N PHE A 212 -16.08 7.96 -3.51
CA PHE A 212 -16.67 8.12 -2.17
C PHE A 212 -17.78 9.18 -2.09
N ARG A 213 -17.95 9.99 -3.15
CA ARG A 213 -18.99 11.04 -3.25
C ARG A 213 -20.34 10.46 -3.64
N LYS A 214 -20.37 9.25 -4.20
CA LYS A 214 -21.61 8.57 -4.58
C LYS A 214 -22.09 7.65 -3.48
N HIS A 215 -23.40 7.42 -3.45
CA HIS A 215 -23.96 6.35 -2.65
C HIS A 215 -23.40 4.99 -3.10
N PRO A 216 -23.28 4.01 -2.19
CA PRO A 216 -22.77 2.69 -2.54
C PRO A 216 -23.67 2.01 -3.57
N ASN A 217 -23.08 1.13 -4.38
CA ASN A 217 -23.78 0.40 -5.42
C ASN A 217 -24.67 -0.69 -4.80
N LEU A 218 -25.97 -0.40 -4.66
CA LEU A 218 -26.96 -1.31 -4.05
C LEU A 218 -27.17 -2.61 -4.85
N SER A 219 -26.66 -2.68 -6.08
CA SER A 219 -26.66 -3.90 -6.88
C SER A 219 -25.48 -4.83 -6.58
N ASP A 220 -24.48 -4.36 -5.84
CA ASP A 220 -23.24 -5.08 -5.58
C ASP A 220 -22.97 -5.16 -4.07
N PRO A 221 -23.60 -6.11 -3.36
CA PRO A 221 -23.39 -6.29 -1.93
C PRO A 221 -22.03 -6.95 -1.66
N LEU A 222 -21.46 -6.65 -0.49
CA LEU A 222 -20.34 -7.41 0.05
C LEU A 222 -20.85 -8.81 0.39
N GLN A 223 -20.30 -9.81 -0.30
CA GLN A 223 -20.74 -11.20 -0.18
C GLN A 223 -19.60 -12.16 -0.47
N SER A 224 -19.79 -13.42 -0.11
CA SER A 224 -18.84 -14.47 -0.41
C SER A 224 -18.86 -14.82 -1.90
N TYR A 225 -17.67 -15.00 -2.47
CA TYR A 225 -17.47 -15.54 -3.81
C TYR A 225 -16.51 -16.72 -3.75
N HIS A 226 -16.77 -17.72 -4.59
CA HIS A 226 -16.04 -18.98 -4.70
C HIS A 226 -15.58 -19.17 -6.15
N PRO A 227 -14.65 -18.32 -6.62
CA PRO A 227 -14.22 -18.29 -8.01
C PRO A 227 -13.47 -19.55 -8.45
N VAL A 228 -13.77 -19.97 -9.68
CA VAL A 228 -13.02 -20.99 -10.43
C VAL A 228 -12.60 -20.37 -11.75
N PHE A 229 -11.30 -20.30 -12.00
CA PHE A 229 -10.70 -19.84 -13.24
C PHE A 229 -10.28 -21.05 -14.07
N GLN A 230 -10.94 -21.27 -15.20
CA GLN A 230 -10.67 -22.37 -16.10
C GLN A 230 -9.89 -21.89 -17.32
N PHE A 231 -8.65 -22.36 -17.44
CA PHE A 231 -7.79 -22.14 -18.59
C PHE A 231 -7.88 -23.34 -19.53
N GLU A 232 -7.87 -23.11 -20.84
CA GLU A 232 -7.69 -24.21 -21.80
C GLU A 232 -6.29 -24.82 -21.67
N LYS A 233 -5.28 -23.94 -21.56
CA LYS A 233 -3.87 -24.26 -21.35
C LYS A 233 -3.25 -23.15 -20.52
N LEU A 234 -2.32 -23.52 -19.65
CA LEU A 234 -1.49 -22.60 -18.86
C LEU A 234 -0.12 -23.26 -18.65
N GLY A 235 0.95 -22.55 -19.01
CA GLY A 235 2.33 -22.99 -18.84
C GLY A 235 2.85 -22.68 -17.44
N PHE A 236 4.09 -22.18 -17.36
CA PHE A 236 4.51 -21.40 -16.20
C PHE A 236 3.72 -20.09 -16.22
N ALA A 237 3.05 -19.76 -15.12
CA ALA A 237 2.13 -18.63 -15.12
C ALA A 237 2.91 -17.32 -15.04
N LYS A 238 2.58 -16.36 -15.91
CA LYS A 238 3.09 -14.99 -15.80
C LYS A 238 2.48 -14.31 -14.59
N LEU A 239 3.33 -13.72 -13.76
CA LEU A 239 2.93 -13.16 -12.47
C LEU A 239 2.94 -11.63 -12.53
N GLY A 240 1.96 -11.03 -11.88
CA GLY A 240 2.04 -9.65 -11.38
C GLY A 240 2.05 -9.68 -9.86
N HIS A 241 2.90 -8.88 -9.23
CA HIS A 241 2.98 -8.73 -7.78
C HIS A 241 2.78 -7.27 -7.37
N LEU A 242 1.84 -7.05 -6.46
CA LEU A 242 1.50 -5.74 -5.89
C LEU A 242 1.47 -5.89 -4.37
N SER A 243 2.29 -5.13 -3.67
CA SER A 243 2.38 -5.11 -2.21
C SER A 243 2.28 -3.68 -1.70
N ASP A 244 2.05 -3.51 -0.40
CA ASP A 244 2.11 -2.22 0.28
C ASP A 244 1.18 -1.21 -0.42
N ILE A 245 -0.10 -1.56 -0.44
CA ILE A 245 -1.13 -0.89 -1.23
C ILE A 245 -1.71 0.32 -0.48
N HIS A 246 -1.84 0.24 0.84
CA HIS A 246 -2.23 1.32 1.76
C HIS A 246 -3.38 2.21 1.27
N ILE A 247 -4.52 1.63 0.88
CA ILE A 247 -5.72 2.42 0.60
C ILE A 247 -6.09 3.23 1.84
N ASN A 248 -6.32 4.53 1.63
CA ASN A 248 -6.55 5.47 2.71
C ASN A 248 -7.61 6.51 2.31
N ALA A 249 -8.86 6.31 2.72
CA ALA A 249 -10.00 7.18 2.40
C ALA A 249 -9.82 8.63 2.89
N ARG A 250 -8.99 8.87 3.92
CA ARG A 250 -8.64 10.24 4.35
C ARG A 250 -8.00 11.04 3.24
N GLN A 251 -7.26 10.42 2.32
CA GLN A 251 -6.69 11.11 1.15
C GLN A 251 -7.80 11.77 0.32
N ASN A 252 -8.96 11.13 0.16
CA ASN A 252 -10.11 11.71 -0.56
C ASN A 252 -10.74 12.91 0.15
N VAL A 253 -10.70 12.92 1.49
CA VAL A 253 -11.11 14.07 2.31
C VAL A 253 -10.11 15.23 2.14
N LEU A 254 -8.81 14.94 2.28
CA LEU A 254 -7.75 15.93 2.17
C LEU A 254 -7.66 16.51 0.75
N ARG A 255 -7.94 15.73 -0.31
CA ARG A 255 -7.96 16.20 -1.71
C ARG A 255 -8.97 17.33 -1.96
N GLN A 256 -9.95 17.53 -1.09
CA GLN A 256 -10.88 18.67 -1.16
C GLN A 256 -10.26 19.98 -0.66
N SER A 257 -9.05 19.94 -0.08
CA SER A 257 -8.45 21.08 0.59
C SER A 257 -7.86 22.09 -0.38
N LYS A 258 -8.32 23.33 -0.22
CA LYS A 258 -7.79 24.51 -0.90
C LYS A 258 -6.63 25.17 -0.15
N ALA A 259 -6.05 24.49 0.84
CA ALA A 259 -4.90 24.99 1.58
C ALA A 259 -3.71 25.21 0.63
N ARG A 260 -2.97 26.30 0.87
CA ARG A 260 -1.78 26.68 0.11
C ARG A 260 -0.70 27.13 1.06
N VAL A 261 0.56 26.86 0.73
CA VAL A 261 1.69 27.38 1.51
C VAL A 261 1.69 28.90 1.45
N ILE A 262 1.47 29.49 0.29
CA ILE A 262 1.38 30.95 0.10
C ILE A 262 -0.06 31.29 -0.33
N GLU A 263 -0.80 32.00 0.53
CA GLU A 263 -2.23 32.35 0.33
C GLU A 263 -2.42 33.64 -0.50
N TYR A 264 -1.58 33.84 -1.50
CA TYR A 264 -1.57 35.05 -2.33
C TYR A 264 -2.85 35.15 -3.19
N ALA A 265 -3.55 36.28 -3.11
CA ALA A 265 -4.58 36.72 -4.05
C ALA A 265 -4.18 38.12 -4.56
N ASP A 266 -4.30 38.40 -5.87
CA ASP A 266 -4.09 39.77 -6.35
C ASP A 266 -5.13 40.73 -5.77
N ILE A 267 -4.78 42.02 -5.69
CA ILE A 267 -5.63 43.16 -5.27
C ILE A 267 -6.96 43.22 -6.07
N ASP A 268 -7.02 42.64 -7.27
CA ASP A 268 -8.22 42.56 -8.12
C ASP A 268 -9.02 41.24 -7.95
N GLY A 269 -8.71 40.40 -6.97
CA GLY A 269 -9.40 39.14 -6.71
C GLY A 269 -9.19 38.05 -7.78
N LYS A 270 -8.25 38.24 -8.72
CA LYS A 270 -7.85 37.22 -9.70
C LYS A 270 -6.71 36.37 -9.13
N GLU A 271 -6.88 35.06 -9.08
CA GLU A 271 -5.82 34.14 -8.64
C GLU A 271 -4.66 34.11 -9.66
N ARG A 272 -3.67 35.00 -9.53
CA ARG A 272 -2.35 34.82 -10.16
C ARG A 272 -1.42 34.07 -9.20
N GLY A 273 -0.61 33.17 -9.75
CA GLY A 273 0.36 32.39 -8.96
C GLY A 273 -0.10 30.99 -8.54
N GLN A 274 -1.23 30.48 -9.05
CA GLN A 274 -1.62 29.07 -8.84
C GLN A 274 -0.52 28.08 -9.26
N SER A 275 0.28 28.42 -10.27
CA SER A 275 1.42 27.62 -10.69
C SER A 275 2.63 27.68 -9.74
N ILE A 276 2.64 28.63 -8.79
CA ILE A 276 3.75 28.89 -7.86
C ILE A 276 3.45 28.29 -6.49
N SER A 277 2.25 28.54 -5.95
CA SER A 277 1.74 27.87 -4.74
C SER A 277 0.35 27.28 -5.02
N PRO A 278 0.29 26.09 -5.64
CA PRO A 278 -0.98 25.42 -5.93
C PRO A 278 -1.69 24.98 -4.64
N GLU A 279 -2.98 24.67 -4.77
CA GLU A 279 -3.72 23.99 -3.72
C GLU A 279 -3.08 22.64 -3.39
N ILE A 280 -2.94 22.35 -2.11
CA ILE A 280 -2.26 21.14 -1.63
C ILE A 280 -3.13 19.90 -1.91
N GLY A 281 -4.46 20.00 -1.82
CA GLY A 281 -5.37 18.88 -2.03
C GLY A 281 -5.11 18.10 -3.33
N PRO A 282 -5.10 18.75 -4.50
CA PRO A 282 -4.79 18.10 -5.78
C PRO A 282 -3.39 17.48 -5.89
N MET A 283 -2.42 17.92 -5.07
CA MET A 283 -1.04 17.40 -5.10
C MET A 283 -0.86 16.09 -4.33
N ILE A 284 -1.82 15.73 -3.47
CA ILE A 284 -1.74 14.52 -2.64
C ILE A 284 -1.67 13.28 -3.52
N ASN A 285 -0.69 12.42 -3.23
CA ASN A 285 -0.66 11.06 -3.76
C ASN A 285 -1.84 10.24 -3.22
N CYS A 286 -2.60 9.62 -4.11
CA CYS A 286 -3.76 8.81 -3.75
C CYS A 286 -3.50 7.33 -4.02
N CYS A 287 -3.40 6.54 -2.94
CA CYS A 287 -2.94 5.15 -3.01
C CYS A 287 -3.92 4.26 -3.79
N SER A 288 -5.24 4.44 -3.61
CA SER A 288 -6.25 3.69 -4.35
C SER A 288 -6.25 4.00 -5.86
N GLU A 289 -5.95 5.24 -6.24
CA GLU A 289 -5.78 5.64 -7.64
C GLU A 289 -4.56 4.94 -8.27
N ASN A 290 -3.44 4.89 -7.55
CA ASN A 290 -2.23 4.18 -8.02
C ASN A 290 -2.48 2.68 -8.14
N PHE A 291 -3.04 2.07 -7.10
CA PHE A 291 -3.35 0.65 -7.09
C PHE A 291 -4.27 0.26 -8.24
N LYS A 292 -5.35 1.02 -8.49
CA LYS A 292 -6.25 0.75 -9.63
C LYS A 292 -5.53 0.84 -10.98
N LYS A 293 -4.66 1.84 -11.17
CA LYS A 293 -3.86 1.97 -12.41
C LYS A 293 -2.92 0.79 -12.59
N LEU A 294 -2.20 0.41 -11.53
CA LEU A 294 -1.28 -0.73 -11.54
C LEU A 294 -2.02 -2.04 -11.81
N LEU A 295 -3.14 -2.29 -11.12
CA LEU A 295 -4.01 -3.43 -11.39
C LEU A 295 -4.35 -3.53 -12.88
N ASN A 296 -4.91 -2.47 -13.46
CA ASN A 296 -5.31 -2.46 -14.87
C ASN A 296 -4.13 -2.66 -15.83
N SER A 297 -2.96 -2.12 -15.50
CA SER A 297 -1.73 -2.30 -16.28
C SER A 297 -1.19 -3.74 -16.27
N MET A 298 -1.64 -4.55 -15.30
CA MET A 298 -1.30 -5.97 -15.16
C MET A 298 -2.44 -6.91 -15.59
N SER A 299 -3.41 -6.41 -16.35
CA SER A 299 -4.54 -7.21 -16.87
C SER A 299 -4.14 -8.31 -17.87
N ASP A 300 -2.92 -8.27 -18.39
CA ASP A 300 -2.36 -9.27 -19.29
C ASP A 300 -1.62 -10.42 -18.58
N ARG A 301 -1.53 -10.37 -17.25
CA ARG A 301 -0.91 -11.41 -16.43
C ARG A 301 -1.83 -12.63 -16.31
N ASP A 302 -1.24 -13.80 -16.11
CA ASP A 302 -2.01 -15.03 -15.87
C ASP A 302 -2.53 -15.07 -14.43
N ILE A 303 -1.75 -14.55 -13.48
CA ILE A 303 -2.05 -14.54 -12.05
C ILE A 303 -1.55 -13.23 -11.44
N LEU A 304 -2.33 -12.65 -10.53
CA LEU A 304 -1.90 -11.56 -9.66
C LEU A 304 -1.73 -12.04 -8.21
N LEU A 305 -0.67 -11.55 -7.58
CA LEU A 305 -0.29 -11.82 -6.21
C LEU A 305 -0.32 -10.51 -5.45
N LEU A 306 -1.08 -10.47 -4.35
CA LEU A 306 -1.28 -9.30 -3.51
C LEU A 306 -0.57 -9.53 -2.17
N GLY A 307 0.49 -8.76 -1.93
CA GLY A 307 1.51 -9.02 -0.90
C GLY A 307 1.14 -8.67 0.53
N GLY A 308 0.08 -7.90 0.76
CA GLY A 308 -0.31 -7.42 2.10
C GLY A 308 -0.40 -5.91 2.15
N ASP A 309 -0.69 -5.39 3.35
CA ASP A 309 -0.89 -3.97 3.64
C ASP A 309 -1.84 -3.30 2.66
N PHE A 310 -3.07 -3.82 2.62
CA PHE A 310 -4.12 -3.32 1.73
C PHE A 310 -4.60 -1.93 2.13
N ILE A 311 -4.50 -1.62 3.43
CA ILE A 311 -4.96 -0.39 4.05
C ILE A 311 -3.89 0.09 5.05
N ASP A 312 -3.93 1.36 5.48
CA ASP A 312 -3.02 1.85 6.52
C ASP A 312 -3.47 1.49 7.95
N HIS A 313 -4.79 1.54 8.17
CA HIS A 313 -5.44 1.32 9.45
C HIS A 313 -6.96 1.22 9.25
N ILE A 314 -7.63 0.42 10.07
CA ILE A 314 -9.04 0.04 9.90
C ILE A 314 -9.98 1.21 10.08
N ARG A 315 -9.76 2.07 11.07
CA ARG A 315 -10.66 3.19 11.36
C ARG A 315 -10.15 4.45 10.68
N ASN A 316 -10.78 4.85 9.58
CA ASN A 316 -10.28 5.97 8.78
C ASN A 316 -11.34 7.07 8.56
N ALA A 317 -10.88 8.29 8.23
CA ALA A 317 -11.74 9.44 7.98
C ALA A 317 -12.62 9.21 6.76
N TYR A 318 -13.93 9.36 6.94
CA TYR A 318 -14.92 9.18 5.89
C TYR A 318 -15.90 10.34 5.85
N LEU A 319 -16.00 10.97 4.69
CA LEU A 319 -17.04 11.94 4.41
C LEU A 319 -18.26 11.24 3.82
N GLN A 320 -19.44 11.56 4.36
CA GLN A 320 -20.70 11.12 3.77
C GLN A 320 -20.85 11.67 2.34
N PRO A 321 -21.50 10.93 1.42
CA PRO A 321 -21.70 11.35 0.03
C PRO A 321 -22.21 12.80 -0.12
N TYR A 322 -23.26 13.15 0.62
CA TYR A 322 -23.87 14.49 0.60
C TYR A 322 -22.98 15.63 1.13
N ALA A 323 -21.87 15.29 1.81
CA ALA A 323 -20.94 16.29 2.34
C ALA A 323 -19.93 16.75 1.30
N TYR A 324 -19.72 16.00 0.21
CA TYR A 324 -18.75 16.35 -0.83
C TYR A 324 -19.20 17.52 -1.72
N ASP A 325 -20.49 17.71 -1.89
CA ASP A 325 -21.04 18.82 -2.70
C ASP A 325 -20.98 20.19 -1.99
N GLN A 326 -20.45 20.24 -0.76
CA GLN A 326 -20.53 21.42 0.11
C GLN A 326 -19.39 22.43 -0.05
N ASN A 327 -18.48 22.28 -1.04
CA ASN A 327 -17.32 23.16 -1.24
C ASN A 327 -16.63 23.51 0.10
N LEU A 328 -16.13 22.48 0.79
CA LEU A 328 -15.68 22.57 2.16
C LEU A 328 -14.54 23.60 2.33
N SER A 329 -14.64 24.42 3.38
CA SER A 329 -13.55 25.28 3.79
C SER A 329 -12.40 24.46 4.39
N ILE A 330 -11.18 25.02 4.39
CA ILE A 330 -10.00 24.38 5.02
C ILE A 330 -10.28 24.00 6.49
N ALA A 331 -10.93 24.86 7.25
CA ALA A 331 -11.25 24.59 8.65
C ALA A 331 -12.24 23.43 8.82
N GLN A 332 -13.21 23.32 7.91
CA GLN A 332 -14.11 22.16 7.87
C GLN A 332 -13.31 20.89 7.54
N ILE A 333 -12.37 20.92 6.60
CA ILE A 333 -11.54 19.76 6.28
C ILE A 333 -10.70 19.34 7.48
N TRP A 334 -10.01 20.28 8.13
CA TRP A 334 -9.27 20.03 9.37
C TRP A 334 -10.16 19.38 10.42
N SER A 335 -11.38 19.88 10.66
CA SER A 335 -12.30 19.27 11.62
C SER A 335 -12.71 17.83 11.29
N ARG A 336 -12.62 17.41 10.02
CA ARG A 336 -13.01 16.06 9.57
C ARG A 336 -11.87 15.06 9.65
N VAL A 337 -10.64 15.52 9.49
CA VAL A 337 -9.44 14.68 9.63
C VAL A 337 -8.79 14.80 11.00
N ALA A 338 -9.23 15.77 11.82
CA ALA A 338 -8.75 15.98 13.17
C ALA A 338 -8.86 14.69 13.99
N LEU A 339 -7.83 14.48 14.80
CA LEU A 339 -7.76 13.38 15.75
C LEU A 339 -8.12 13.86 17.17
N ASP A 340 -8.92 14.91 17.33
CA ASP A 340 -9.35 15.37 18.65
C ASP A 340 -10.20 14.31 19.41
N ASP A 341 -10.68 14.63 20.61
CA ASP A 341 -11.49 13.70 21.42
C ASP A 341 -12.77 13.17 20.71
N ASN A 342 -13.22 13.83 19.64
CA ASN A 342 -14.41 13.49 18.87
C ASN A 342 -14.12 12.81 17.53
N TYR A 343 -12.87 12.48 17.21
CA TYR A 343 -12.47 11.92 15.91
C TYR A 343 -13.32 10.71 15.48
N LYS A 344 -13.76 9.88 16.43
CA LYS A 344 -14.62 8.69 16.20
C LYS A 344 -15.93 9.01 15.45
N ASN A 345 -16.38 10.25 15.43
CA ASN A 345 -17.54 10.67 14.65
C ASN A 345 -17.23 10.72 13.15
N SER A 346 -16.05 11.22 12.79
CA SER A 346 -15.59 11.35 11.40
C SER A 346 -14.86 10.11 10.88
N TYR A 347 -14.36 9.28 11.80
CA TYR A 347 -13.53 8.11 11.51
C TYR A 347 -14.35 6.81 11.62
N GLN A 348 -14.58 6.15 10.49
CA GLN A 348 -15.39 4.95 10.38
C GLN A 348 -14.52 3.70 10.11
N PRO A 349 -14.72 2.60 10.85
CA PRO A 349 -14.05 1.32 10.56
C PRO A 349 -14.38 0.72 9.18
N PHE A 350 -13.38 0.07 8.59
CA PHE A 350 -13.44 -0.79 7.38
C PHE A 350 -13.78 -0.08 6.06
N VAL A 351 -13.75 1.25 6.03
CA VAL A 351 -13.99 2.03 4.79
C VAL A 351 -13.02 1.64 3.69
N ASP A 352 -11.74 1.52 4.03
CA ASP A 352 -10.67 1.22 3.08
C ASP A 352 -10.71 -0.22 2.61
N PHE A 353 -11.07 -1.16 3.48
CA PHE A 353 -11.27 -2.56 3.12
C PHE A 353 -12.44 -2.75 2.15
N ILE A 354 -13.53 -2.00 2.32
CA ILE A 354 -14.65 -1.98 1.35
C ILE A 354 -14.17 -1.44 -0.01
N ALA A 355 -13.33 -0.40 0.00
CA ALA A 355 -12.72 0.15 -1.21
C ALA A 355 -11.79 -0.86 -1.91
N PHE A 356 -10.92 -1.54 -1.16
CA PHE A 356 -10.07 -2.61 -1.65
C PHE A 356 -10.90 -3.72 -2.30
N TYR A 357 -11.90 -4.25 -1.58
CA TYR A 357 -12.82 -5.29 -2.09
C TYR A 357 -13.50 -4.85 -3.40
N THR A 358 -13.95 -3.60 -3.45
CA THR A 358 -14.60 -3.01 -4.63
C THR A 358 -13.66 -3.03 -5.85
N LEU A 359 -12.39 -2.62 -5.68
CA LEU A 359 -11.41 -2.60 -6.76
C LEU A 359 -11.07 -4.00 -7.27
N ILE A 360 -10.77 -4.95 -6.38
CA ILE A 360 -10.38 -6.32 -6.79
C ILE A 360 -11.55 -7.06 -7.44
N LEU A 361 -12.78 -6.91 -6.93
CA LEU A 361 -13.95 -7.58 -7.49
C LEU A 361 -14.26 -7.06 -8.89
N SER A 362 -14.20 -5.73 -9.08
CA SER A 362 -14.36 -5.11 -10.40
C SER A 362 -13.30 -5.59 -11.38
N PHE A 363 -12.04 -5.66 -10.94
CA PHE A 363 -10.95 -6.15 -11.78
C PHE A 363 -11.15 -7.61 -12.18
N CYS A 364 -11.43 -8.51 -11.23
CA CYS A 364 -11.68 -9.93 -11.49
C CYS A 364 -12.83 -10.15 -12.48
N ARG A 365 -13.93 -9.40 -12.35
CA ARG A 365 -15.06 -9.47 -13.29
C ARG A 365 -14.69 -9.03 -14.71
N THR A 366 -13.86 -7.99 -14.82
CA THR A 366 -13.51 -7.36 -16.10
C THR A 366 -12.45 -8.14 -16.84
N HIS A 367 -11.37 -8.52 -16.15
CA HIS A 367 -10.17 -9.10 -16.77
C HIS A 367 -10.07 -10.61 -16.61
N LYS A 368 -10.86 -11.21 -15.71
CA LYS A 368 -10.86 -12.67 -15.45
C LYS A 368 -9.47 -13.22 -15.11
N VAL A 369 -8.72 -12.46 -14.32
CA VAL A 369 -7.40 -12.86 -13.81
C VAL A 369 -7.55 -13.29 -12.35
N PRO A 370 -7.10 -14.51 -11.96
CA PRO A 370 -7.09 -14.94 -10.56
C PRO A 370 -6.14 -14.09 -9.71
N MET A 371 -6.59 -13.81 -8.47
CA MET A 371 -5.83 -13.08 -7.46
C MET A 371 -5.61 -13.94 -6.24
N PHE A 372 -4.37 -14.01 -5.77
CA PHE A 372 -4.01 -14.60 -4.46
C PHE A 372 -3.56 -13.49 -3.53
N ALA A 373 -4.08 -13.45 -2.31
CA ALA A 373 -3.74 -12.40 -1.35
C ALA A 373 -3.42 -12.98 0.03
N ILE A 374 -2.45 -12.35 0.70
CA ILE A 374 -2.07 -12.59 2.10
C ILE A 374 -2.18 -11.30 2.90
N SER A 375 -2.28 -11.39 4.22
CA SER A 375 -2.36 -10.20 5.08
C SER A 375 -0.97 -9.63 5.40
N GLY A 376 -0.89 -8.31 5.50
CA GLY A 376 0.21 -7.58 6.14
C GLY A 376 -0.11 -7.15 7.58
N ASN A 377 0.78 -6.38 8.20
CA ASN A 377 0.61 -5.84 9.55
C ASN A 377 -0.45 -4.74 9.61
N HIS A 378 -0.46 -3.82 8.64
CA HIS A 378 -1.39 -2.69 8.64
C HIS A 378 -2.85 -3.10 8.46
N ASP A 379 -3.08 -4.30 7.91
CA ASP A 379 -4.41 -4.89 7.71
C ASP A 379 -5.18 -5.12 9.03
N ALA A 380 -4.52 -5.02 10.18
CA ALA A 380 -5.16 -5.08 11.49
C ALA A 380 -4.83 -3.92 12.44
N TYR A 381 -4.14 -2.88 11.96
CA TYR A 381 -3.94 -1.65 12.73
C TYR A 381 -5.27 -0.96 12.93
N PHE A 382 -5.76 -0.88 14.17
CA PHE A 382 -7.12 -0.39 14.38
C PHE A 382 -7.24 1.13 14.43
N GLU A 383 -6.37 1.77 15.20
CA GLU A 383 -6.46 3.20 15.50
C GLU A 383 -5.65 4.06 14.51
N PRO A 384 -6.15 5.24 14.11
CA PRO A 384 -5.46 6.13 13.20
C PRO A 384 -4.31 6.88 13.87
N TYR A 385 -3.42 7.41 13.05
CA TYR A 385 -2.37 8.35 13.43
C TYR A 385 -2.40 9.58 12.51
N GLY A 386 -1.87 10.71 13.00
CA GLY A 386 -1.79 11.96 12.25
C GLY A 386 -0.88 11.84 11.03
N ILE A 387 -0.92 12.78 10.09
CA ILE A 387 -0.08 12.71 8.87
C ILE A 387 1.43 12.79 9.16
N SER A 388 1.82 13.25 10.34
CA SER A 388 3.20 13.20 10.79
C SER A 388 3.23 12.98 12.30
N PRO A 389 3.02 11.73 12.75
CA PRO A 389 2.84 11.43 14.17
C PRO A 389 4.13 11.66 14.96
N ARG A 390 4.00 11.96 16.25
CA ARG A 390 5.11 12.11 17.18
C ARG A 390 5.04 11.05 18.27
N LEU A 391 6.18 10.43 18.58
CA LEU A 391 6.39 9.56 19.72
C LEU A 391 7.42 10.23 20.64
N LEU A 392 7.03 10.50 21.89
CA LEU A 392 7.89 11.18 22.88
C LEU A 392 8.48 12.52 22.38
N GLY A 393 7.72 13.25 21.55
CA GLY A 393 8.14 14.53 20.97
C GLY A 393 8.95 14.43 19.66
N THR A 394 9.41 13.23 19.29
CA THR A 394 10.16 12.96 18.05
C THR A 394 9.23 12.41 16.97
N ARG A 395 9.54 12.60 15.68
CA ARG A 395 8.78 11.98 14.59
C ARG A 395 8.84 10.46 14.70
N ALA A 396 7.68 9.80 14.70
CA ALA A 396 7.61 8.33 14.80
C ALA A 396 7.99 7.65 13.47
N ASN A 397 7.60 8.27 12.35
CA ASN A 397 8.02 7.89 11.01
C ASN A 397 8.08 9.15 10.15
N GLU A 398 9.24 9.41 9.54
CA GLU A 398 9.49 10.60 8.75
C GLU A 398 8.97 10.45 7.31
N GLY A 399 8.81 9.23 6.82
CA GLY A 399 8.37 8.91 5.46
C GLY A 399 6.89 9.18 5.17
N ILE A 400 5.99 9.07 6.16
CA ILE A 400 4.53 9.15 5.94
C ILE A 400 4.08 10.38 5.11
N PRO A 401 4.54 11.61 5.37
CA PRO A 401 4.15 12.74 4.53
C PRO A 401 4.78 12.71 3.13
N ALA A 402 6.00 12.17 2.98
CA ALA A 402 6.67 12.02 1.69
C ALA A 402 5.96 10.97 0.81
N ASP A 403 5.43 9.91 1.41
CA ASP A 403 4.60 8.89 0.75
C ASP A 403 3.34 9.50 0.10
N HIS A 404 2.87 10.61 0.66
CA HIS A 404 1.75 11.42 0.14
C HIS A 404 2.19 12.47 -0.89
N ASN A 405 3.47 12.49 -1.28
CA ASN A 405 4.10 13.46 -2.17
C ASN A 405 4.04 14.90 -1.65
N LEU A 406 4.12 15.11 -0.33
CA LEU A 406 4.03 16.42 0.33
C LEU A 406 5.33 16.79 1.05
N THR A 407 5.69 18.07 1.03
CA THR A 407 6.69 18.64 1.96
C THR A 407 6.14 18.57 3.39
N LEU A 408 7.01 18.66 4.39
CA LEU A 408 6.59 18.62 5.80
C LEU A 408 5.60 19.72 6.13
N TYR A 409 5.85 20.93 5.63
CA TYR A 409 4.97 22.08 5.86
C TYR A 409 3.60 21.89 5.18
N GLU A 410 3.56 21.42 3.92
CA GLU A 410 2.31 21.15 3.21
C GLU A 410 1.47 20.08 3.91
N ALA A 411 2.10 18.99 4.35
CA ALA A 411 1.43 17.90 5.04
C ALA A 411 0.79 18.35 6.36
N ILE A 412 1.55 19.07 7.18
CA ILE A 412 1.03 19.59 8.45
C ILE A 412 -0.11 20.58 8.18
N LEU A 413 0.08 21.49 7.22
CA LEU A 413 -0.91 22.50 6.88
C LEU A 413 -2.22 21.89 6.37
N ILE A 414 -2.16 20.83 5.55
CA ILE A 414 -3.39 20.22 5.01
C ILE A 414 -4.15 19.42 6.07
N PHE A 415 -3.45 18.85 7.05
CA PHE A 415 -4.06 18.04 8.10
C PHE A 415 -4.62 18.88 9.25
N GLY A 416 -3.95 19.95 9.65
CA GLY A 416 -4.34 20.78 10.78
C GLY A 416 -3.62 20.41 12.08
N GLU A 417 -4.09 20.98 13.19
CA GLU A 417 -3.37 21.01 14.48
C GLU A 417 -3.04 19.64 15.08
N THR A 418 -3.87 18.63 14.80
CA THR A 418 -3.70 17.28 15.34
C THR A 418 -2.78 16.40 14.47
N PHE A 419 -1.96 17.00 13.57
CA PHE A 419 -1.07 16.28 12.65
C PHE A 419 -0.07 15.34 13.34
N HIS A 420 0.28 15.67 14.59
CA HIS A 420 1.29 15.00 15.39
C HIS A 420 0.72 13.88 16.26
N GLU A 421 -0.59 13.72 16.30
CA GLU A 421 -1.23 12.79 17.22
C GLU A 421 -1.04 11.32 16.82
N LEU A 422 -1.01 10.47 17.84
CA LEU A 422 -0.95 9.03 17.73
C LEU A 422 -2.05 8.46 18.65
N LYS A 423 -3.05 7.77 18.09
CA LYS A 423 -4.14 7.19 18.91
C LYS A 423 -3.81 5.81 19.46
N THR A 424 -2.94 5.08 18.79
CA THR A 424 -2.37 3.84 19.30
C THR A 424 -1.55 4.12 20.56
N LYS A 425 -1.74 3.34 21.62
CA LYS A 425 -0.99 3.48 22.88
C LYS A 425 0.32 2.69 22.83
N LEU A 426 1.25 3.09 21.94
CA LEU A 426 2.53 2.40 21.73
C LEU A 426 3.45 2.34 22.97
N LEU A 427 3.16 3.09 24.05
CA LEU A 427 3.92 3.06 25.31
C LEU A 427 3.24 2.21 26.40
N ALA A 428 2.22 1.42 26.03
CA ALA A 428 1.62 0.44 26.94
C ALA A 428 2.55 -0.78 27.12
N THR A 429 2.24 -1.62 28.12
CA THR A 429 2.97 -2.86 28.41
C THR A 429 2.97 -3.90 27.28
N ASP A 430 2.16 -3.67 26.25
CA ASP A 430 2.03 -4.49 25.04
C ASP A 430 1.85 -3.51 23.84
N PRO A 431 2.92 -3.18 23.09
CA PRO A 431 2.95 -2.02 22.21
C PRO A 431 2.39 -2.27 20.80
N SER A 432 1.76 -3.41 20.52
CA SER A 432 1.26 -3.74 19.18
C SER A 432 0.02 -2.89 18.78
N PRO A 433 -0.05 -2.29 17.57
CA PRO A 433 -1.23 -1.62 17.03
C PRO A 433 -2.25 -2.62 16.47
N ILE A 434 -1.83 -3.88 16.31
CA ILE A 434 -2.63 -4.96 15.76
C ILE A 434 -3.75 -5.28 16.74
N VAL A 435 -4.99 -5.29 16.23
CA VAL A 435 -6.14 -5.80 16.96
C VAL A 435 -6.60 -7.07 16.25
N GLU A 436 -6.10 -8.22 16.72
CA GLU A 436 -6.28 -9.52 16.05
C GLU A 436 -7.72 -9.82 15.61
N ASP A 437 -8.70 -9.50 16.46
CA ASP A 437 -10.14 -9.74 16.21
C ASP A 437 -10.66 -9.03 14.95
N LYS A 438 -9.93 -8.04 14.42
CA LYS A 438 -10.31 -7.29 13.22
C LYS A 438 -10.03 -8.04 11.93
N PHE A 439 -9.08 -8.98 11.94
CA PHE A 439 -8.85 -9.89 10.82
C PHE A 439 -10.05 -10.81 10.52
N GLU A 440 -11.03 -10.94 11.43
CA GLU A 440 -12.29 -11.65 11.14
C GLU A 440 -12.97 -11.10 9.88
N TRP A 441 -12.87 -9.79 9.61
CA TRP A 441 -13.39 -9.18 8.38
C TRP A 441 -12.69 -9.74 7.15
N PHE A 442 -11.35 -9.69 7.14
CA PHE A 442 -10.51 -10.18 6.07
C PHE A 442 -10.78 -11.68 5.83
N TYR A 443 -10.70 -12.48 6.89
CA TYR A 443 -10.76 -13.93 6.78
C TYR A 443 -12.17 -14.49 6.53
N THR A 444 -13.22 -13.68 6.68
CA THR A 444 -14.58 -14.10 6.33
C THR A 444 -14.97 -13.67 4.92
N LEU A 445 -14.51 -12.50 4.46
CA LEU A 445 -14.95 -11.94 3.18
C LEU A 445 -14.03 -12.29 2.01
N LEU A 446 -12.70 -12.28 2.21
CA LEU A 446 -11.73 -12.46 1.13
C LEU A 446 -11.28 -13.91 0.99
N THR A 447 -10.86 -14.53 2.10
CA THR A 447 -10.38 -15.91 2.15
C THR A 447 -10.36 -16.39 3.59
N PRO A 448 -10.78 -17.62 3.94
CA PRO A 448 -10.63 -18.12 5.31
C PRO A 448 -9.24 -18.68 5.64
N TRP A 449 -8.29 -18.60 4.70
CA TRP A 449 -6.96 -19.18 4.79
C TRP A 449 -5.93 -18.12 5.11
N ALA A 450 -5.20 -18.29 6.22
CA ALA A 450 -4.08 -17.43 6.60
C ALA A 450 -2.85 -17.70 5.72
N ASP A 451 -2.57 -18.98 5.50
CA ASP A 451 -1.46 -19.46 4.68
C ASP A 451 -1.96 -20.59 3.79
N PHE A 452 -1.40 -20.69 2.59
CA PHE A 452 -1.82 -21.71 1.65
C PHE A 452 -0.75 -22.06 0.61
N SER A 453 -0.89 -23.23 0.03
CA SER A 453 -0.23 -23.61 -1.20
C SER A 453 -1.26 -24.03 -2.25
N VAL A 454 -1.03 -23.59 -3.48
CA VAL A 454 -1.89 -23.83 -4.65
C VAL A 454 -1.04 -24.43 -5.75
N LYS A 455 -1.50 -25.56 -6.27
CA LYS A 455 -0.87 -26.19 -7.42
C LYS A 455 -1.29 -25.47 -8.71
N LEU A 456 -0.30 -25.03 -9.46
CA LEU A 456 -0.44 -24.59 -10.84
C LEU A 456 0.12 -25.69 -11.76
N PRO A 457 -0.10 -25.64 -13.09
CA PRO A 457 0.25 -26.76 -13.98
C PRO A 457 1.73 -27.15 -13.96
N LYS A 458 2.63 -26.16 -13.91
CA LYS A 458 4.08 -26.36 -13.93
C LYS A 458 4.81 -25.82 -12.70
N GLN A 459 4.12 -25.18 -11.77
CA GLN A 459 4.68 -24.53 -10.59
C GLN A 459 3.73 -24.64 -9.39
N HIS A 460 4.21 -24.43 -8.17
CA HIS A 460 3.34 -24.27 -6.99
C HIS A 460 3.51 -22.84 -6.46
N LEU A 461 2.41 -22.25 -6.01
CA LEU A 461 2.43 -21.03 -5.22
C LEU A 461 2.34 -21.43 -3.75
N VAL A 462 3.23 -20.92 -2.91
CA VAL A 462 3.10 -20.96 -1.44
C VAL A 462 2.98 -19.51 -0.98
N SER A 463 1.99 -19.22 -0.14
CA SER A 463 1.70 -17.88 0.33
C SER A 463 1.58 -17.88 1.84
N LEU A 464 2.41 -17.06 2.49
CA LEU A 464 2.54 -16.99 3.95
C LEU A 464 2.22 -15.57 4.43
N GLY A 465 1.19 -15.43 5.27
CA GLY A 465 0.77 -14.15 5.82
C GLY A 465 1.64 -13.66 6.98
N TRP A 466 1.41 -12.40 7.38
CA TRP A 466 2.14 -11.74 8.48
C TRP A 466 1.99 -12.43 9.84
N GLY A 467 0.83 -13.00 10.14
CA GLY A 467 0.50 -13.52 11.47
C GLY A 467 -0.27 -12.50 12.32
N ASP A 468 -0.19 -12.65 13.64
CA ASP A 468 -1.11 -12.01 14.59
C ASP A 468 -0.48 -10.90 15.42
N ASP A 469 0.84 -10.74 15.37
CA ASP A 469 1.55 -9.76 16.18
C ASP A 469 2.82 -9.25 15.48
N GLU A 470 3.44 -8.24 16.07
CA GLU A 470 4.68 -7.62 15.59
C GLU A 470 5.50 -7.01 16.72
N ASP A 471 6.81 -6.95 16.52
CA ASP A 471 7.69 -6.16 17.39
C ASP A 471 7.87 -4.75 16.81
N ILE A 472 7.37 -3.74 17.52
CA ILE A 472 7.59 -2.31 17.23
C ILE A 472 8.75 -1.73 18.04
N LEU A 473 9.06 -2.30 19.21
CA LEU A 473 9.91 -1.69 20.23
C LEU A 473 11.06 -2.61 20.66
N ASP A 474 11.73 -3.28 19.73
CA ASP A 474 13.01 -3.91 20.04
C ASP A 474 14.01 -2.80 20.47
N VAL A 475 14.09 -2.58 21.78
CA VAL A 475 14.83 -1.51 22.46
C VAL A 475 16.34 -1.58 22.16
N LYS A 476 16.79 -2.65 21.50
CA LYS A 476 18.18 -2.84 21.04
C LYS A 476 18.49 -2.18 19.70
N LEU A 477 17.50 -1.62 18.99
CA LEU A 477 17.69 -1.06 17.65
C LEU A 477 17.39 0.44 17.59
N ASN A 478 18.20 1.16 16.81
CA ASN A 478 18.10 2.60 16.62
C ASN A 478 16.70 3.02 16.13
N PRO A 479 16.19 4.21 16.49
CA PRO A 479 14.95 4.73 15.92
C PRO A 479 14.99 4.73 14.37
N GLY A 480 13.92 4.23 13.73
CA GLY A 480 13.79 4.19 12.26
C GLY A 480 13.79 2.80 11.60
N HIS A 481 13.76 1.69 12.35
CA HIS A 481 13.53 0.35 11.78
C HIS A 481 12.03 0.10 11.52
N LEU A 482 11.72 -0.68 10.48
CA LEU A 482 10.37 -1.20 10.23
C LEU A 482 10.01 -2.29 11.25
N PRO A 483 8.73 -2.44 11.62
CA PRO A 483 8.27 -3.54 12.46
C PRO A 483 8.65 -4.91 11.88
N ARG A 484 8.87 -5.90 12.74
CA ARG A 484 9.13 -7.29 12.35
C ARG A 484 7.99 -8.18 12.77
N SER A 485 7.74 -9.21 11.98
CA SER A 485 6.76 -10.23 12.36
C SER A 485 7.40 -11.28 13.25
N GLU A 486 6.97 -11.33 14.51
CA GLU A 486 7.38 -12.38 15.46
C GLU A 486 6.71 -13.74 15.15
N GLU A 487 5.62 -13.77 14.39
CA GLU A 487 4.85 -14.98 14.08
C GLU A 487 5.06 -15.53 12.66
N SER A 488 5.78 -14.78 11.81
CA SER A 488 6.12 -15.21 10.45
C SER A 488 7.17 -16.30 10.42
N ILE A 489 7.03 -17.19 9.43
CA ILE A 489 7.68 -18.50 9.37
C ILE A 489 7.49 -19.26 10.69
N SER A 490 6.27 -19.32 11.21
CA SER A 490 5.94 -20.25 12.30
C SER A 490 6.23 -21.70 11.92
N THR A 491 6.32 -22.61 12.90
CA THR A 491 6.49 -24.05 12.63
C THR A 491 5.43 -24.60 11.66
N LYS A 492 4.21 -24.06 11.69
CA LYS A 492 3.14 -24.49 10.77
C LYS A 492 3.33 -23.95 9.36
N GLN A 493 3.78 -22.71 9.22
CA GLN A 493 4.11 -22.12 7.91
C GLN A 493 5.31 -22.85 7.27
N LEU A 494 6.34 -23.14 8.07
CA LEU A 494 7.48 -23.95 7.64
C LEU A 494 7.03 -25.34 7.19
N GLN A 495 6.22 -26.04 7.98
CA GLN A 495 5.67 -27.35 7.59
C GLN A 495 4.88 -27.30 6.28
N LEU A 496 4.07 -26.25 6.06
CA LEU A 496 3.32 -26.07 4.82
C LEU A 496 4.24 -25.88 3.61
N LEU A 497 5.32 -25.12 3.77
CA LEU A 497 6.35 -24.93 2.76
C LEU A 497 7.06 -26.26 2.46
N GLU A 498 7.55 -26.95 3.48
CA GLU A 498 8.25 -28.24 3.37
C GLU A 498 7.39 -29.32 2.71
N ASP A 499 6.13 -29.45 3.13
CA ASP A 499 5.15 -30.34 2.50
C ASP A 499 5.02 -30.09 1.00
N THR A 500 5.05 -28.81 0.60
CA THR A 500 4.97 -28.42 -0.80
C THR A 500 6.29 -28.68 -1.53
N LEU A 501 7.44 -28.35 -0.95
CA LEU A 501 8.76 -28.63 -1.52
C LEU A 501 9.01 -30.13 -1.70
N ASN A 502 8.40 -30.99 -0.89
CA ASN A 502 8.51 -32.44 -1.03
C ASN A 502 7.82 -33.00 -2.29
N ILE A 503 6.83 -32.30 -2.83
CA ILE A 503 6.07 -32.74 -4.02
C ILE A 503 6.31 -31.87 -5.26
N ALA A 504 6.72 -30.61 -5.06
CA ALA A 504 6.88 -29.62 -6.11
C ALA A 504 8.30 -29.62 -6.69
N LYS A 505 8.39 -29.30 -7.99
CA LYS A 505 9.67 -29.09 -8.69
C LYS A 505 10.08 -27.62 -8.78
N LYS A 506 9.11 -26.71 -8.79
CA LYS A 506 9.29 -25.26 -8.87
C LYS A 506 8.25 -24.60 -7.98
N VAL A 507 8.72 -23.78 -7.04
CA VAL A 507 7.89 -23.09 -6.05
C VAL A 507 8.10 -21.58 -6.15
N VAL A 508 7.00 -20.84 -6.20
CA VAL A 508 6.94 -19.40 -5.97
C VAL A 508 6.50 -19.20 -4.53
N LEU A 509 7.33 -18.55 -3.73
CA LEU A 509 7.02 -18.19 -2.36
C LEU A 509 6.57 -16.72 -2.32
N LEU A 510 5.41 -16.45 -1.71
CA LEU A 510 4.85 -15.11 -1.50
C LEU A 510 4.79 -14.82 -0.01
N THR A 511 5.33 -13.69 0.42
CA THR A 511 5.33 -13.22 1.82
C THR A 511 5.07 -11.71 1.89
N HIS A 512 4.49 -11.22 3.00
CA HIS A 512 4.42 -9.77 3.25
C HIS A 512 5.75 -9.26 3.81
N PHE A 513 6.18 -9.86 4.92
CA PHE A 513 7.47 -9.55 5.55
C PHE A 513 8.59 -9.63 4.51
N THR A 514 9.54 -8.71 4.64
CA THR A 514 10.68 -8.61 3.74
C THR A 514 11.53 -9.87 3.87
N PHE A 515 11.96 -10.45 2.74
CA PHE A 515 12.94 -11.53 2.79
C PHE A 515 14.37 -11.02 2.94
N ALA A 516 14.73 -9.95 2.23
CA ALA A 516 15.99 -9.23 2.37
C ALA A 516 15.77 -7.79 1.88
N SER A 517 16.19 -6.78 2.64
CA SER A 517 16.13 -5.37 2.19
C SER A 517 17.06 -4.50 3.02
N TYR A 518 17.76 -3.60 2.33
CA TYR A 518 18.72 -2.70 2.95
C TYR A 518 18.02 -1.42 3.40
N LYS A 519 18.51 -0.82 4.50
CA LYS A 519 18.04 0.47 5.01
C LYS A 519 18.12 1.58 3.99
N ASP A 520 17.14 2.48 4.02
CA ASP A 520 16.94 3.57 3.06
C ASP A 520 18.20 4.42 2.78
N ASN A 521 19.07 4.62 3.78
CA ASN A 521 20.31 5.40 3.66
C ASN A 521 21.43 4.68 2.86
N ILE A 522 21.37 3.35 2.72
CA ILE A 522 22.34 2.58 1.95
C ILE A 522 22.00 2.68 0.47
N SER A 523 22.86 3.30 -0.35
CA SER A 523 22.67 3.37 -1.80
C SER A 523 22.66 1.99 -2.44
N LEU A 524 21.68 1.70 -3.31
CA LEU A 524 21.56 0.40 -3.98
C LEU A 524 22.73 0.12 -4.96
N LYS A 525 23.38 1.15 -5.51
CA LYS A 525 24.56 0.99 -6.38
C LYS A 525 25.90 1.06 -5.65
N SER A 526 25.90 1.09 -4.33
CA SER A 526 27.15 1.09 -3.56
C SER A 526 27.95 -0.22 -3.67
N HIS A 527 27.37 -1.28 -4.27
CA HIS A 527 27.95 -2.63 -4.38
C HIS A 527 28.32 -3.24 -3.02
N VAL A 528 27.64 -2.83 -1.95
CA VAL A 528 27.87 -3.39 -0.61
C VAL A 528 27.01 -4.62 -0.44
N ASP A 529 27.66 -5.75 -0.18
CA ASP A 529 26.99 -7.01 0.13
C ASP A 529 26.40 -6.96 1.54
N GLY A 530 25.16 -7.42 1.68
CA GLY A 530 24.43 -7.38 2.93
C GLY A 530 24.54 -8.69 3.68
N LEU A 531 25.06 -8.65 4.91
CA LEU A 531 25.05 -9.79 5.82
C LEU A 531 23.77 -9.77 6.66
N ILE A 532 22.99 -10.84 6.54
CA ILE A 532 21.79 -11.10 7.33
C ILE A 532 22.12 -12.23 8.31
N SER A 533 22.22 -11.88 9.59
CA SER A 533 22.47 -12.84 10.67
C SER A 533 21.18 -13.56 11.07
N TYR A 534 21.32 -14.74 11.65
CA TYR A 534 20.17 -15.52 12.14
C TYR A 534 19.67 -15.04 13.51
N ASP A 535 20.57 -14.50 14.34
CA ASP A 535 20.27 -14.14 15.72
C ASP A 535 20.33 -12.63 15.99
N LYS A 536 20.84 -11.85 15.04
CA LYS A 536 20.98 -10.39 15.15
C LYS A 536 20.48 -9.70 13.89
N TYR A 537 19.94 -8.51 14.08
CA TYR A 537 19.47 -7.67 12.99
C TYR A 537 20.51 -6.62 12.59
N SER A 538 20.54 -6.27 11.31
CA SER A 538 21.52 -5.37 10.71
C SER A 538 20.86 -4.26 9.88
N ASP A 539 21.66 -3.47 9.17
CA ASP A 539 21.15 -2.51 8.20
C ASP A 539 20.69 -3.16 6.88
N TYR A 540 20.80 -4.50 6.77
CA TYR A 540 20.52 -5.26 5.56
C TYR A 540 19.27 -6.17 5.67
N ASP A 541 18.56 -6.14 6.79
CA ASP A 541 17.38 -6.97 7.05
C ASP A 541 16.16 -6.17 7.55
N GLN A 542 15.94 -5.01 6.93
CA GLN A 542 14.82 -4.12 7.23
C GLN A 542 13.46 -4.79 6.95
N GLY A 543 12.62 -4.89 7.99
CA GLY A 543 11.26 -5.44 7.87
C GLY A 543 11.20 -6.97 7.71
N THR A 544 12.28 -7.68 8.05
CA THR A 544 12.35 -9.14 7.95
C THR A 544 11.61 -9.87 9.09
N PHE A 545 11.70 -11.20 9.11
CA PHE A 545 11.02 -12.12 10.04
C PHE A 545 11.99 -12.71 11.07
N GLU A 546 11.45 -13.20 12.19
CA GLU A 546 12.28 -13.64 13.33
C GLU A 546 12.48 -15.16 13.41
N LYS A 547 11.40 -15.94 13.25
CA LYS A 547 11.41 -17.39 13.50
C LYS A 547 12.00 -18.16 12.32
N ASN A 548 12.66 -19.28 12.62
CA ASN A 548 13.13 -20.28 11.64
C ASN A 548 13.98 -19.73 10.46
N ARG A 549 14.73 -18.65 10.68
CA ARG A 549 15.64 -18.04 9.70
C ARG A 549 16.66 -19.05 9.18
N GLU A 550 17.32 -19.80 10.07
CA GLU A 550 18.31 -20.80 9.67
C GLU A 550 17.69 -21.86 8.74
N ALA A 551 16.60 -22.51 9.16
CA ALA A 551 15.94 -23.54 8.35
C ALA A 551 15.54 -23.00 6.98
N LEU A 552 14.98 -21.79 6.91
CA LEU A 552 14.57 -21.21 5.64
C LEU A 552 15.76 -20.83 4.75
N TYR A 553 16.72 -20.05 5.25
CA TYR A 553 17.85 -19.58 4.44
C TYR A 553 18.82 -20.70 4.07
N LYS A 554 19.20 -21.54 5.03
CA LYS A 554 20.19 -22.60 4.85
C LYS A 554 19.60 -23.78 4.09
N GLU A 555 18.55 -24.39 4.65
CA GLU A 555 18.05 -25.67 4.14
C GLU A 555 17.20 -25.50 2.87
N HIS A 556 16.37 -24.45 2.82
CA HIS A 556 15.36 -24.33 1.74
C HIS A 556 15.74 -23.37 0.61
N VAL A 557 16.48 -22.30 0.91
CA VAL A 557 16.93 -21.30 -0.07
C VAL A 557 18.30 -21.65 -0.64
N TYR A 558 19.31 -21.88 0.21
CA TYR A 558 20.68 -22.14 -0.23
C TYR A 558 20.88 -23.59 -0.70
N GLU A 559 20.58 -24.57 0.14
CA GLU A 559 20.77 -25.99 -0.17
C GLU A 559 19.62 -26.58 -1.02
N GLY A 560 18.38 -26.12 -0.77
CA GLY A 560 17.16 -26.80 -1.20
C GLY A 560 16.78 -26.70 -2.68
N ASN A 561 17.29 -25.72 -3.43
CA ASN A 561 17.13 -25.48 -4.88
C ASN A 561 15.76 -25.86 -5.53
N LYS A 562 14.66 -25.69 -4.79
CA LYS A 562 13.28 -25.96 -5.25
C LYS A 562 12.41 -24.71 -5.25
N ILE A 563 12.78 -23.71 -4.45
CA ILE A 563 12.22 -22.38 -4.53
C ILE A 563 12.86 -21.71 -5.76
N GLN A 564 12.00 -21.22 -6.65
CA GLN A 564 12.40 -20.60 -7.91
C GLN A 564 12.44 -19.07 -7.75
N VAL A 565 11.43 -18.53 -7.08
CA VAL A 565 11.27 -17.10 -6.83
C VAL A 565 10.67 -16.90 -5.44
N VAL A 566 11.18 -15.91 -4.71
CA VAL A 566 10.53 -15.33 -3.53
C VAL A 566 10.01 -13.94 -3.90
N LEU A 567 8.74 -13.68 -3.62
CA LEU A 567 8.07 -12.39 -3.82
C LEU A 567 7.68 -11.83 -2.46
N THR A 568 8.16 -10.63 -2.17
CA THR A 568 8.10 -10.06 -0.82
C THR A 568 7.90 -8.53 -0.87
N GLY A 569 7.40 -7.94 0.22
CA GLY A 569 7.03 -6.53 0.35
C GLY A 569 7.55 -5.87 1.64
N HIS A 570 6.74 -4.99 2.25
CA HIS A 570 6.94 -4.30 3.54
C HIS A 570 8.02 -3.22 3.56
N SER A 571 9.15 -3.39 2.87
CA SER A 571 10.22 -2.39 2.90
C SER A 571 9.97 -1.14 2.04
N HIS A 572 8.98 -1.18 1.15
CA HIS A 572 8.73 -0.15 0.12
C HIS A 572 9.98 0.14 -0.72
N ARG A 573 10.84 -0.87 -0.88
CA ARG A 573 12.14 -0.71 -1.50
C ARG A 573 12.45 -1.86 -2.42
N ARG A 574 12.10 -1.67 -3.69
CA ARG A 574 12.34 -2.67 -4.72
C ARG A 574 13.81 -3.06 -4.84
N GLY A 575 14.03 -4.38 -4.91
CA GLY A 575 15.34 -4.95 -5.18
C GLY A 575 15.27 -6.40 -5.64
N LEU A 576 16.29 -6.82 -6.38
CA LEU A 576 16.54 -8.22 -6.69
C LEU A 576 17.74 -8.68 -5.87
N TYR A 577 17.58 -9.74 -5.10
CA TYR A 577 18.59 -10.28 -4.20
C TYR A 577 18.91 -11.73 -4.56
N ILE A 578 20.20 -12.07 -4.48
CA ILE A 578 20.71 -13.42 -4.64
C ILE A 578 21.48 -13.79 -3.38
N LEU A 579 21.15 -14.94 -2.80
CA LEU A 579 21.93 -15.54 -1.72
C LEU A 579 23.15 -16.24 -2.33
N SER A 580 24.35 -15.69 -2.15
CA SER A 580 25.57 -16.25 -2.75
C SER A 580 26.28 -17.26 -1.88
N TYR A 581 26.34 -17.00 -0.58
CA TYR A 581 27.16 -17.79 0.32
C TYR A 581 26.65 -17.77 1.75
N MET A 582 26.85 -18.90 2.42
CA MET A 582 26.67 -19.05 3.85
C MET A 582 28.00 -18.82 4.56
N LYS A 583 28.18 -17.65 5.17
CA LYS A 583 29.43 -17.30 5.85
C LYS A 583 29.41 -17.80 7.29
N TYR A 584 30.33 -18.70 7.61
CA TYR A 584 30.94 -18.76 8.94
C TYR A 584 31.96 -17.63 9.01
N ILE A 585 31.73 -16.61 9.85
CA ILE A 585 32.76 -15.60 10.07
C ILE A 585 33.83 -16.22 10.96
N ASP A 586 34.89 -16.75 10.32
CA ASP A 586 36.11 -17.17 11.01
C ASP A 586 36.99 -15.95 11.33
N LYS A 587 37.63 -15.97 12.50
CA LYS A 587 38.14 -14.81 13.28
C LYS A 587 39.19 -13.90 12.62
N GLU A 588 39.63 -14.17 11.39
CA GLU A 588 40.82 -13.54 10.81
C GLU A 588 40.55 -12.39 9.81
N PHE A 589 39.30 -12.06 9.49
CA PHE A 589 38.98 -10.89 8.66
C PHE A 589 38.50 -9.69 9.48
N ASP A 590 39.50 -8.96 9.95
CA ASP A 590 39.58 -7.56 10.36
C ASP A 590 38.40 -6.66 9.91
N ILE A 591 37.51 -6.34 10.85
CA ILE A 591 36.80 -5.05 10.91
C ILE A 591 36.72 -4.65 12.39
N ASP A 592 37.46 -3.61 12.74
CA ASP A 592 37.38 -2.92 14.02
C ASP A 592 35.91 -2.70 14.44
N GLN A 593 35.55 -3.22 15.62
CA GLN A 593 34.27 -3.11 16.35
C GLN A 593 33.22 -4.23 16.29
N ALA A 594 33.62 -5.51 16.18
CA ALA A 594 32.71 -6.62 16.51
C ALA A 594 33.01 -7.20 17.91
N SER A 595 32.12 -6.93 18.86
CA SER A 595 32.03 -7.71 20.10
C SER A 595 31.53 -9.12 19.80
N ASP A 596 32.31 -10.10 20.25
CA ASP A 596 32.04 -11.51 20.54
C ASP A 596 30.78 -12.15 19.91
N ILE A 597 30.97 -13.13 19.01
CA ILE A 597 30.30 -14.44 18.86
C ILE A 597 30.50 -14.97 17.43
N ASP A 598 30.83 -16.26 17.27
CA ASP A 598 30.83 -16.99 16.00
C ASP A 598 29.39 -17.00 15.42
N GLN A 599 29.11 -16.27 14.33
CA GLN A 599 27.74 -16.16 13.79
C GLN A 599 27.63 -16.74 12.37
N GLU A 600 26.69 -17.67 12.19
CA GLU A 600 26.21 -18.06 10.86
C GLU A 600 25.40 -16.90 10.26
N SER A 601 25.70 -16.53 9.01
CA SER A 601 25.00 -15.45 8.31
C SER A 601 24.85 -15.75 6.83
N ALA A 602 23.74 -15.26 6.26
CA ALA A 602 23.44 -15.33 4.85
C ALA A 602 23.92 -14.04 4.15
N LEU A 603 24.78 -14.18 3.14
CA LEU A 603 25.28 -13.05 2.34
C LEU A 603 24.39 -12.83 1.12
N PHE A 604 23.77 -11.66 1.04
CA PHE A 604 22.93 -11.27 -0.08
C PHE A 604 23.61 -10.23 -0.96
N HIS A 605 23.62 -10.47 -2.26
CA HIS A 605 23.98 -9.47 -3.27
C HIS A 605 22.74 -8.79 -3.80
N TYR A 606 22.78 -7.46 -3.88
CA TYR A 606 21.76 -6.66 -4.52
C TYR A 606 22.02 -6.50 -6.03
N TYR A 607 20.94 -6.54 -6.80
CA TYR A 607 20.87 -6.22 -8.21
C TYR A 607 19.64 -5.36 -8.54
N ASP A 608 19.75 -4.54 -9.57
CA ASP A 608 18.55 -3.94 -10.16
C ASP A 608 17.84 -4.96 -11.07
N PHE A 609 16.55 -4.78 -11.33
CA PHE A 609 15.80 -5.66 -12.24
C PHE A 609 16.42 -5.70 -13.64
N SER A 610 17.02 -4.60 -14.08
CA SER A 610 17.74 -4.53 -15.37
C SER A 610 19.02 -5.38 -15.44
N ASP A 611 19.51 -5.87 -14.30
CA ASP A 611 20.72 -6.70 -14.24
C ASP A 611 20.44 -8.22 -14.36
N LEU A 612 19.18 -8.64 -14.53
CA LEU A 612 18.79 -10.05 -14.62
C LEU A 612 19.62 -10.84 -15.65
N SER A 613 19.92 -10.27 -16.83
CA SER A 613 20.73 -10.95 -17.84
C SER A 613 22.17 -11.16 -17.38
N LYS A 614 22.75 -10.21 -16.64
CA LYS A 614 24.11 -10.31 -16.10
C LYS A 614 24.19 -11.40 -15.04
N ILE A 615 23.21 -11.48 -14.15
CA ILE A 615 23.13 -12.53 -13.13
C ILE A 615 23.17 -13.91 -13.79
N LYS A 616 22.36 -14.12 -14.84
CA LYS A 616 22.32 -15.38 -15.58
C LYS A 616 23.62 -15.77 -16.26
N GLU A 617 24.44 -14.79 -16.65
CA GLU A 617 25.74 -15.01 -17.29
C GLU A 617 26.85 -15.30 -16.27
N GLN A 618 26.74 -14.74 -15.06
CA GLN A 618 27.79 -14.76 -14.04
C GLN A 618 27.59 -15.85 -12.99
N GLU A 619 26.34 -16.17 -12.66
CA GLU A 619 25.99 -17.09 -11.59
C GLU A 619 25.58 -18.45 -12.14
N ASN A 620 26.33 -19.50 -11.78
CA ASN A 620 26.01 -20.88 -12.16
C ASN A 620 24.72 -21.39 -11.48
N ASN A 621 24.36 -20.82 -10.33
CA ASN A 621 23.11 -21.08 -9.62
C ASN A 621 22.58 -19.78 -9.01
N TYR A 622 21.57 -19.18 -9.62
CA TYR A 622 20.96 -17.92 -9.18
C TYR A 622 19.53 -18.09 -8.65
N GLU A 623 19.01 -19.32 -8.60
CA GLU A 623 17.70 -19.59 -8.00
C GLU A 623 17.89 -19.95 -6.50
N PRO A 624 16.99 -19.47 -5.61
CA PRO A 624 15.85 -18.60 -5.92
C PRO A 624 16.24 -17.14 -6.17
N LEU A 625 15.51 -16.48 -7.09
CA LEU A 625 15.52 -15.02 -7.19
C LEU A 625 14.66 -14.44 -6.06
N ILE A 626 15.23 -13.62 -5.18
CA ILE A 626 14.48 -12.94 -4.11
C ILE A 626 14.12 -11.54 -4.57
N ILE A 627 12.83 -11.29 -4.78
CA ILE A 627 12.32 -10.09 -5.43
C ILE A 627 11.47 -9.33 -4.42
N VAL A 628 12.01 -8.22 -3.95
CA VAL A 628 11.25 -7.23 -3.19
C VAL A 628 10.55 -6.33 -4.19
N SER A 629 9.23 -6.24 -4.09
CA SER A 629 8.45 -5.30 -4.91
C SER A 629 8.35 -3.94 -4.23
N ASP A 630 8.19 -2.91 -5.05
CA ASP A 630 7.91 -1.58 -4.55
C ASP A 630 6.48 -1.46 -4.05
N SER A 631 6.20 -0.34 -3.39
CA SER A 631 4.85 -0.01 -2.93
C SER A 631 3.90 0.31 -4.09
N ALA A 632 2.73 -0.33 -4.09
CA ALA A 632 1.69 -0.14 -5.10
C ALA A 632 0.76 1.05 -4.80
N GLY A 633 0.90 1.71 -3.65
CA GLY A 633 0.11 2.87 -3.24
C GLY A 633 0.96 4.11 -2.93
N PRO A 634 1.65 4.13 -1.78
CA PRO A 634 2.67 5.11 -1.40
C PRO A 634 3.76 5.35 -2.45
N LEU A 635 4.45 6.49 -2.35
CA LEU A 635 5.66 6.74 -3.13
C LEU A 635 6.88 6.10 -2.45
N PRO A 636 7.48 5.04 -3.01
CA PRO A 636 8.61 4.36 -2.39
C PRO A 636 9.89 5.20 -2.35
N ARG A 637 10.79 4.86 -1.40
CA ARG A 637 12.12 5.46 -1.23
C ARG A 637 13.18 4.49 -1.73
N ARG A 638 13.56 4.64 -3.00
CA ARG A 638 14.45 3.70 -3.68
C ARG A 638 15.93 3.96 -3.38
N ASN A 639 16.35 5.23 -3.39
CA ASN A 639 17.74 5.67 -3.20
C ASN A 639 18.76 4.81 -3.99
N VAL A 640 18.72 4.91 -5.32
CA VAL A 640 19.53 4.08 -6.24
C VAL A 640 20.99 4.50 -6.24
N HIS A 641 21.24 5.81 -6.26
CA HIS A 641 22.55 6.42 -6.46
C HIS A 641 23.06 7.20 -5.24
N GLY A 642 22.43 7.03 -4.07
CA GLY A 642 22.71 7.89 -2.92
C GLY A 642 22.03 9.25 -3.06
N GLU A 643 20.87 9.32 -3.74
CA GLU A 643 20.12 10.55 -3.90
C GLU A 643 19.65 11.07 -2.54
N PHE A 644 20.10 12.27 -2.19
CA PHE A 644 19.59 13.04 -1.05
C PHE A 644 19.69 12.28 0.27
N ASP A 645 20.81 11.57 0.47
CA ASP A 645 21.13 10.78 1.68
C ASP A 645 20.04 9.76 2.08
N GLY A 646 19.30 9.20 1.10
CA GLY A 646 18.23 8.22 1.35
C GLY A 646 16.84 8.68 0.93
N TRP A 647 16.67 9.97 0.62
CA TRP A 647 15.37 10.56 0.25
C TRP A 647 15.08 10.52 -1.26
N GLY A 648 15.75 9.63 -1.99
CA GLY A 648 15.46 9.35 -3.39
C GLY A 648 14.16 8.56 -3.59
N SER A 649 13.05 9.22 -3.90
CA SER A 649 11.73 8.61 -4.18
C SER A 649 11.51 8.20 -5.65
N ASP A 650 10.67 7.20 -5.90
CA ASP A 650 10.20 6.76 -7.24
C ASP A 650 8.65 6.79 -7.28
N PRO A 651 7.97 6.77 -8.45
CA PRO A 651 6.54 6.50 -8.53
C PRO A 651 6.17 5.17 -7.86
N ALA A 652 4.95 5.09 -7.33
CA ALA A 652 4.37 3.81 -6.90
C ALA A 652 4.46 2.79 -8.04
N SER A 653 4.76 1.54 -7.75
CA SER A 653 5.01 0.54 -8.79
C SER A 653 4.65 -0.88 -8.35
N GLY A 654 4.67 -1.79 -9.32
CA GLY A 654 4.49 -3.21 -9.10
C GLY A 654 5.44 -4.02 -10.00
N THR A 655 5.49 -5.32 -9.77
CA THR A 655 6.45 -6.21 -10.44
C THR A 655 5.75 -7.17 -11.40
N GLN A 656 6.28 -7.30 -12.61
CA GLN A 656 5.89 -8.31 -13.59
C GLN A 656 7.01 -9.33 -13.81
N ILE A 657 6.62 -10.59 -13.90
CA ILE A 657 7.54 -11.72 -14.02
C ILE A 657 7.05 -12.65 -15.12
N ASP A 658 7.93 -12.93 -16.08
CA ASP A 658 7.70 -13.93 -17.12
C ASP A 658 8.68 -15.10 -16.96
N PHE A 659 8.24 -16.28 -17.39
CA PHE A 659 9.00 -17.52 -17.33
C PHE A 659 9.10 -18.16 -18.71
N ASP A 660 10.18 -18.91 -18.97
CA ASP A 660 10.26 -19.79 -20.13
C ASP A 660 9.55 -21.13 -19.90
N ASP A 661 9.66 -22.04 -20.87
CA ASP A 661 9.06 -23.38 -20.80
C ASP A 661 9.68 -24.32 -19.77
N ASN A 662 10.86 -23.97 -19.23
CA ASN A 662 11.58 -24.68 -18.17
C ASN A 662 11.36 -24.06 -16.78
N GLY A 663 10.71 -22.90 -16.72
CA GLY A 663 10.49 -22.14 -15.51
C GLY A 663 11.62 -21.18 -15.17
N GLN A 664 12.57 -20.92 -16.05
CA GLN A 664 13.54 -19.86 -15.74
C GLN A 664 12.88 -18.49 -15.92
N VAL A 665 13.09 -17.57 -14.99
CA VAL A 665 12.60 -16.20 -15.11
C VAL A 665 13.25 -15.53 -16.31
N THR A 666 12.49 -15.19 -17.35
CA THR A 666 13.01 -14.59 -18.59
C THR A 666 12.96 -13.07 -18.59
N ASN A 667 12.01 -12.50 -17.85
CA ASN A 667 11.79 -11.08 -17.78
C ASN A 667 11.35 -10.72 -16.37
N LEU A 668 11.97 -9.67 -15.83
CA LEU A 668 11.63 -9.06 -14.56
C LEU A 668 11.49 -7.56 -14.80
N LYS A 669 10.28 -7.04 -14.64
CA LYS A 669 9.95 -5.68 -15.05
C LYS A 669 9.17 -4.95 -13.98
N GLU A 670 9.56 -3.71 -13.74
CA GLU A 670 8.78 -2.76 -12.98
C GLU A 670 7.68 -2.12 -13.85
N ILE A 671 6.48 -2.00 -13.29
CA ILE A 671 5.38 -1.23 -13.85
C ILE A 671 5.06 -0.07 -12.92
N LYS A 672 5.26 1.16 -13.39
CA LYS A 672 5.05 2.38 -12.62
C LYS A 672 3.63 2.92 -12.79
N ALA A 673 3.08 3.43 -11.70
CA ALA A 673 1.97 4.36 -11.75
C ALA A 673 2.44 5.71 -12.35
N SER A 674 1.49 6.53 -12.79
CA SER A 674 1.78 7.75 -13.57
C SER A 674 2.23 8.94 -12.72
N ASN A 675 2.12 8.85 -11.39
CA ASN A 675 2.40 9.91 -10.44
C ASN A 675 3.90 10.06 -10.19
N LYS A 676 4.47 11.22 -10.51
CA LYS A 676 5.89 11.49 -10.25
C LYS A 676 6.10 12.08 -8.84
N PRO A 677 7.11 11.63 -8.09
CA PRO A 677 7.57 12.36 -6.90
C PRO A 677 7.99 13.78 -7.28
N ARG A 678 7.71 14.77 -6.42
CA ARG A 678 8.10 16.17 -6.64
C ARG A 678 9.49 16.42 -6.11
N ILE A 679 10.35 17.08 -6.90
CA ILE A 679 11.71 17.42 -6.43
C ILE A 679 11.68 18.33 -5.20
N ALA A 680 10.65 19.17 -5.08
CA ALA A 680 10.43 20.02 -3.91
C ALA A 680 10.33 19.22 -2.61
N VAL A 681 9.76 18.02 -2.64
CA VAL A 681 9.64 17.13 -1.47
C VAL A 681 11.01 16.59 -1.10
N ALA A 682 11.76 16.05 -2.06
CA ALA A 682 13.12 15.56 -1.79
C ALA A 682 14.05 16.65 -1.21
N MET A 683 13.99 17.87 -1.75
CA MET A 683 14.76 19.02 -1.23
C MET A 683 14.33 19.39 0.20
N ASP A 684 13.02 19.37 0.47
CA ASP A 684 12.48 19.71 1.78
C ASP A 684 12.98 18.78 2.88
N TYR A 685 12.94 17.48 2.58
CA TYR A 685 13.35 16.42 3.48
C TYR A 685 14.86 16.40 3.70
N TRP A 686 15.64 16.56 2.64
CA TRP A 686 17.09 16.66 2.76
C TRP A 686 17.51 17.87 3.60
N ASP A 687 16.78 18.99 3.49
CA ASP A 687 17.05 20.20 4.27
C ASP A 687 16.65 20.10 5.75
N ILE A 688 15.51 19.46 6.06
CA ILE A 688 14.95 19.43 7.41
C ILE A 688 15.38 18.17 8.17
N ILE A 689 15.20 17.00 7.55
CA ILE A 689 15.42 15.70 8.19
C ILE A 689 16.92 15.38 8.24
N GLU A 690 17.58 15.39 7.09
CA GLU A 690 19.03 15.14 7.00
C GLU A 690 19.87 16.34 7.45
N LYS A 691 19.21 17.47 7.74
CA LYS A 691 19.82 18.72 8.17
C LYS A 691 20.91 19.23 7.20
N LYS A 692 20.78 18.90 5.91
CA LYS A 692 21.71 19.32 4.85
C LYS A 692 21.18 20.58 4.17
N ASN A 693 21.85 21.72 4.36
CA ASN A 693 21.40 22.97 3.74
C ASN A 693 21.42 22.87 2.21
N VAL A 694 20.23 22.80 1.59
CA VAL A 694 20.05 22.84 0.12
C VAL A 694 20.69 24.09 -0.45
N ILE A 695 20.47 25.23 0.21
CA ILE A 695 21.09 26.52 -0.09
C ILE A 695 22.17 26.76 0.96
N THR A 696 23.44 26.65 0.56
CA THR A 696 24.59 26.84 1.47
C THR A 696 24.95 28.30 1.65
N LYS A 697 24.57 29.15 0.69
CA LYS A 697 24.77 30.59 0.75
C LYS A 697 23.62 31.32 0.07
N PHE A 698 23.03 32.29 0.77
CA PHE A 698 22.10 33.26 0.20
C PHE A 698 22.30 34.61 0.89
N GLU A 699 23.13 35.45 0.29
CA GLU A 699 23.43 36.78 0.82
C GLU A 699 23.48 37.82 -0.31
N SER A 700 23.17 39.07 0.03
CA SER A 700 23.40 40.20 -0.88
C SER A 700 24.87 40.62 -0.90
N ASP A 701 25.28 41.27 -1.98
CA ASP A 701 26.53 41.99 -2.05
C ASP A 701 26.56 43.10 -0.98
N GLY A 702 27.76 43.48 -0.51
CA GLY A 702 27.90 44.54 0.48
C GLY A 702 27.62 45.92 -0.09
N PHE A 703 26.88 46.75 0.65
CA PHE A 703 26.55 48.12 0.25
C PHE A 703 26.66 49.10 1.43
N PHE A 704 26.76 50.40 1.15
CA PHE A 704 26.78 51.41 2.20
C PHE A 704 25.37 51.69 2.74
N ILE A 705 25.24 51.82 4.06
CA ILE A 705 23.96 52.14 4.71
C ILE A 705 23.37 53.46 4.18
N ARG A 706 24.22 54.44 3.84
CA ARG A 706 23.79 55.73 3.26
C ARG A 706 23.11 55.57 1.90
N ASP A 707 23.48 54.56 1.12
CA ASP A 707 22.93 54.33 -0.21
C ASP A 707 21.57 53.63 -0.11
N GLU A 708 21.39 52.76 0.88
CA GLU A 708 20.08 52.17 1.19
C GLU A 708 19.08 53.24 1.61
N LYS A 709 19.48 54.15 2.50
CA LYS A 709 18.65 55.31 2.93
C LYS A 709 18.25 56.22 1.77
N ARG A 710 19.04 56.24 0.68
CA ARG A 710 18.79 57.04 -0.53
C ARG A 710 18.10 56.23 -1.65
N ASN A 711 17.71 54.98 -1.39
CA ASN A 711 17.17 54.03 -2.37
C ASN A 711 18.07 53.90 -3.63
N LYS A 712 19.39 53.88 -3.43
CA LYS A 712 20.41 53.76 -4.49
C LYS A 712 21.07 52.39 -4.56
N VAL A 713 20.74 51.48 -3.64
CA VAL A 713 21.28 50.12 -3.63
C VAL A 713 20.66 49.34 -4.78
N ARG A 714 21.47 48.55 -5.49
CA ARG A 714 20.98 47.50 -6.38
C ARG A 714 21.20 46.19 -5.64
N TYR A 715 20.12 45.56 -5.15
CA TYR A 715 20.24 44.30 -4.43
C TYR A 715 20.59 43.17 -5.40
N ALA A 716 21.84 42.73 -5.33
CA ALA A 716 22.34 41.57 -6.04
C ALA A 716 22.72 40.49 -5.02
N PHE A 717 22.28 39.27 -5.24
CA PHE A 717 22.41 38.14 -4.34
C PHE A 717 23.31 37.06 -4.92
N SER A 718 24.22 36.56 -4.08
CA SER A 718 24.95 35.32 -4.30
C SER A 718 24.15 34.17 -3.72
N ILE A 719 23.70 33.25 -4.58
CA ILE A 719 22.97 32.05 -4.17
C ILE A 719 23.79 30.82 -4.58
N LEU A 720 24.20 30.02 -3.60
CA LEU A 720 24.94 28.77 -3.84
C LEU A 720 24.10 27.59 -3.34
N LEU A 721 23.94 26.60 -4.20
CA LEU A 721 23.39 25.30 -3.84
C LEU A 721 24.49 24.40 -3.27
N HIS A 722 24.08 23.42 -2.47
CA HIS A 722 25.01 22.39 -2.01
C HIS A 722 25.64 21.63 -3.20
N GLN A 723 26.91 21.27 -3.10
CA GLN A 723 27.65 20.62 -4.20
C GLN A 723 26.97 19.33 -4.67
N HIS A 724 26.50 18.49 -3.74
CA HIS A 724 25.73 17.28 -4.05
C HIS A 724 24.51 17.52 -4.98
N ILE A 725 23.78 18.64 -4.82
CA ILE A 725 22.67 19.01 -5.71
C ILE A 725 23.18 19.34 -7.12
N LEU A 726 24.27 20.11 -7.18
CA LEU A 726 24.92 20.47 -8.44
C LEU A 726 25.49 19.24 -9.15
N ASP A 727 26.01 18.27 -8.38
CA ASP A 727 26.49 17.00 -8.91
C ASP A 727 25.35 16.26 -9.61
N PHE A 728 24.13 16.30 -9.08
CA PHE A 728 22.94 15.79 -9.77
C PHE A 728 22.46 16.63 -10.96
N GLY A 729 23.15 17.74 -11.29
CA GLY A 729 22.81 18.63 -12.40
C GLY A 729 21.61 19.52 -12.13
N ILE A 730 21.22 19.68 -10.87
CA ILE A 730 20.09 20.50 -10.45
C ILE A 730 20.56 21.93 -10.20
N THR A 731 19.85 22.89 -10.78
CA THR A 731 20.10 24.32 -10.61
C THR A 731 18.80 25.08 -10.36
N LEU A 732 18.92 26.38 -10.08
CA LEU A 732 17.79 27.28 -9.90
C LEU A 732 17.22 27.72 -11.25
N LYS A 733 15.93 27.53 -11.45
CA LYS A 733 15.18 28.02 -12.62
C LYS A 733 14.59 29.40 -12.37
N SER A 734 13.96 29.59 -11.22
CA SER A 734 13.32 30.86 -10.84
C SER A 734 13.19 30.97 -9.33
N LEU A 735 13.18 32.20 -8.82
CA LEU A 735 13.07 32.50 -7.40
C LEU A 735 12.16 33.71 -7.18
N PHE A 736 11.28 33.62 -6.19
CA PHE A 736 10.34 34.69 -5.85
C PHE A 736 10.27 34.89 -4.34
N PHE A 737 10.28 36.15 -3.91
CA PHE A 737 9.89 36.53 -2.56
C PHE A 737 8.42 36.86 -2.51
N TYR A 738 7.77 36.45 -1.42
CA TYR A 738 6.40 36.81 -1.08
C TYR A 738 6.39 37.32 0.35
N CYS A 739 5.83 38.50 0.59
CA CYS A 739 5.67 39.04 1.92
C CYS A 739 4.24 39.51 2.10
N ARG A 740 3.59 39.05 3.18
CA ARG A 740 2.30 39.59 3.58
C ARG A 740 2.50 40.96 4.23
N PHE A 741 1.95 41.99 3.62
CA PHE A 741 2.04 43.38 4.08
C PHE A 741 0.86 43.76 5.00
N ALA A 742 -0.33 43.23 4.72
CA ALA A 742 -1.54 43.41 5.53
C ALA A 742 -2.40 42.13 5.45
N PRO A 743 -3.51 42.02 6.23
CA PRO A 743 -4.29 40.78 6.28
C PRO A 743 -4.68 40.21 4.92
N ASN A 744 -5.00 41.06 3.95
CA ASN A 744 -5.38 40.66 2.60
C ASN A 744 -4.39 41.13 1.51
N ASP A 745 -3.31 41.82 1.90
CA ASP A 745 -2.36 42.40 0.95
C ASP A 745 -1.04 41.65 0.98
N TRP A 746 -0.65 41.14 -0.18
CA TRP A 746 0.62 40.50 -0.38
C TRP A 746 1.47 41.28 -1.37
N LEU A 747 2.74 41.40 -1.06
CA LEU A 747 3.79 41.89 -1.95
C LEU A 747 4.57 40.70 -2.46
N TRP A 748 4.98 40.75 -3.72
CA TRP A 748 5.87 39.75 -4.28
C TRP A 748 6.84 40.37 -5.27
N THR A 749 7.99 39.73 -5.44
CA THR A 749 9.02 40.19 -6.38
C THR A 749 9.83 38.98 -6.87
N PRO A 750 10.06 38.85 -8.18
CA PRO A 750 10.98 37.86 -8.71
C PRO A 750 12.43 38.29 -8.47
N LEU A 751 13.36 37.33 -8.42
CA LEU A 751 14.77 37.60 -8.71
C LEU A 751 15.08 37.16 -10.14
N THR A 752 15.78 38.03 -10.87
CA THR A 752 16.26 37.73 -12.23
C THR A 752 17.74 37.44 -12.21
N TYR A 753 18.17 36.36 -12.85
CA TYR A 753 19.59 36.03 -12.95
C TYR A 753 20.29 36.91 -13.99
N ASP A 754 21.29 37.67 -13.56
CA ASP A 754 22.17 38.48 -14.41
C ASP A 754 23.46 37.71 -14.69
N GLN A 755 23.60 37.25 -15.93
CA GLN A 755 24.74 36.45 -16.38
C GLN A 755 26.07 37.21 -16.29
N SER A 756 26.06 38.54 -16.49
CA SER A 756 27.29 39.34 -16.50
C SER A 756 27.88 39.51 -15.10
N LEU A 757 27.00 39.58 -14.10
CA LEU A 757 27.39 39.70 -12.70
C LEU A 757 27.50 38.34 -12.01
N ASN A 758 26.95 37.28 -12.62
CA ASN A 758 26.75 35.98 -11.97
C ASN A 758 26.03 36.16 -10.62
N ARG A 759 24.91 36.88 -10.66
CA ARG A 759 24.11 37.25 -9.48
C ARG A 759 22.62 37.17 -9.77
N TRP A 760 21.84 36.90 -8.74
CA TRP A 760 20.39 37.04 -8.75
C TRP A 760 20.03 38.46 -8.31
N ILE A 761 19.33 39.20 -9.16
CA ILE A 761 19.12 40.64 -8.98
C ILE A 761 17.66 40.91 -8.74
N LEU A 762 17.40 41.74 -7.74
CA LEU A 762 16.10 42.30 -7.49
C LEU A 762 15.80 43.43 -8.51
N PRO A 763 14.61 43.46 -9.10
CA PRO A 763 14.17 44.58 -9.93
C PRO A 763 14.32 45.92 -9.20
N LYS A 764 14.71 46.97 -9.92
CA LYS A 764 15.05 48.26 -9.31
C LYS A 764 13.83 48.93 -8.69
N GLU A 765 12.69 48.77 -9.34
CA GLU A 765 11.36 49.16 -8.88
C GLU A 765 11.00 48.54 -7.52
N ASP A 766 11.55 47.36 -7.22
CA ASP A 766 11.25 46.57 -6.02
C ASP A 766 12.29 46.74 -4.90
N ASN A 767 13.32 47.57 -5.10
CA ASN A 767 14.39 47.80 -4.12
C ASN A 767 13.89 48.19 -2.71
N TYR A 768 12.77 48.89 -2.62
CA TYR A 768 12.19 49.28 -1.33
C TYR A 768 11.70 48.09 -0.50
N LEU A 769 11.47 46.93 -1.13
CA LEU A 769 10.93 45.73 -0.49
C LEU A 769 11.94 45.04 0.43
N ILE A 770 13.23 44.98 0.09
CA ILE A 770 14.21 44.23 0.92
C ILE A 770 14.37 44.82 2.33
N PRO A 771 14.56 46.15 2.50
CA PRO A 771 14.57 46.74 3.84
C PRO A 771 13.25 46.54 4.59
N HIS A 772 12.13 46.44 3.87
CA HIS A 772 10.84 46.16 4.47
C HIS A 772 10.76 44.69 4.94
N PHE A 773 11.10 43.73 4.08
CA PHE A 773 11.11 42.30 4.40
C PHE A 773 12.06 41.98 5.57
N SER A 774 13.20 42.68 5.67
CA SER A 774 14.11 42.52 6.81
C SER A 774 13.54 43.01 8.14
N ARG A 775 12.57 43.94 8.10
CA ARG A 775 11.82 44.43 9.26
C ARG A 775 10.59 43.59 9.56
N CYS A 776 10.12 42.82 8.58
CA CYS A 776 9.12 41.77 8.78
C CYS A 776 9.75 40.59 9.53
N GLN A 777 10.02 40.81 10.82
CA GLN A 777 10.38 39.73 11.74
C GLN A 777 9.15 38.91 12.13
N GLU A 778 7.95 39.44 11.87
CA GLU A 778 6.69 38.74 12.04
C GLU A 778 6.35 37.88 10.81
N ARG A 779 5.68 36.77 11.11
CA ARG A 779 5.31 35.66 10.21
C ARG A 779 4.62 36.19 8.94
N SER A 780 5.35 36.24 7.82
CA SER A 780 4.82 36.82 6.59
C SER A 780 5.69 36.64 5.34
N LEU A 781 6.98 36.31 5.50
CA LEU A 781 7.92 36.20 4.38
C LEU A 781 8.12 34.75 3.94
N PHE A 782 7.92 34.50 2.65
CA PHE A 782 8.07 33.22 2.00
C PHE A 782 9.00 33.34 0.80
N LEU A 783 9.67 32.22 0.53
CA LEU A 783 10.44 32.03 -0.68
C LEU A 783 9.82 30.90 -1.49
N SER A 784 9.73 31.12 -2.80
CA SER A 784 9.33 30.11 -3.78
C SER A 784 10.46 29.86 -4.76
N ILE A 785 10.86 28.60 -4.88
CA ILE A 785 11.99 28.18 -5.72
C ILE A 785 11.53 27.11 -6.71
N ASN A 786 11.76 27.34 -8.00
CA ASN A 786 11.69 26.27 -8.98
C ASN A 786 13.09 25.80 -9.33
N PHE A 787 13.26 24.48 -9.36
CA PHE A 787 14.49 23.84 -9.80
C PHE A 787 14.39 23.46 -11.28
N ILE A 788 15.54 23.22 -11.91
CA ILE A 788 15.65 22.59 -13.22
C ILE A 788 16.79 21.60 -13.20
N ASN A 789 16.64 20.49 -13.91
CA ASN A 789 17.71 19.53 -14.13
C ASN A 789 18.30 19.70 -15.54
N HIS A 790 19.61 19.94 -15.61
CA HIS A 790 20.31 20.03 -16.90
C HIS A 790 20.76 18.63 -17.33
N GLN A 791 20.06 18.08 -18.33
CA GLN A 791 20.17 16.72 -18.88
C GLN A 791 21.56 16.33 -19.47
N LYS A 792 22.63 17.10 -19.27
CA LYS A 792 23.93 16.95 -19.95
C LYS A 792 25.09 16.57 -19.04
N THR A 793 24.93 15.61 -18.14
CA THR A 793 26.09 14.93 -17.54
C THR A 793 26.11 13.46 -17.94
N LYS A 794 27.33 12.93 -18.18
CA LYS A 794 27.61 11.64 -18.86
C LYS A 794 26.93 10.39 -18.25
N ASN A 795 26.27 10.50 -17.10
CA ASN A 795 25.61 9.40 -16.38
C ASN A 795 24.18 9.72 -15.86
N LYS A 796 23.50 10.80 -16.30
CA LYS A 796 22.36 11.37 -15.53
C LYS A 796 21.12 11.79 -16.35
N ASN A 797 20.50 10.89 -17.11
CA ASN A 797 19.14 11.12 -17.64
C ASN A 797 18.01 10.81 -16.62
N MET A 798 18.33 10.15 -15.49
CA MET A 798 17.31 9.51 -14.65
C MET A 798 16.42 10.47 -13.85
N LEU A 799 16.97 11.53 -13.24
CA LEU A 799 16.18 12.37 -12.32
C LEU A 799 15.08 13.17 -13.00
N SER A 800 15.31 13.69 -14.21
CA SER A 800 14.28 14.46 -14.95
C SER A 800 13.11 13.59 -15.42
N GLU A 801 13.35 12.28 -15.58
CA GLU A 801 12.31 11.30 -15.91
C GLU A 801 11.57 10.84 -14.65
N GLN A 802 12.28 10.74 -13.53
CA GLN A 802 11.77 10.29 -12.23
C GLN A 802 10.95 11.34 -11.50
N TYR A 803 11.44 12.59 -11.42
CA TYR A 803 10.82 13.66 -10.63
C TYR A 803 10.03 14.68 -11.46
N ASP A 804 9.00 15.25 -10.84
CA ASP A 804 8.38 16.49 -11.31
C ASP A 804 9.18 17.72 -10.81
N PHE A 805 9.64 18.53 -11.76
CA PHE A 805 10.36 19.79 -11.53
C PHE A 805 9.45 21.03 -11.71
N ASN A 806 8.16 20.85 -11.98
CA ASN A 806 7.22 21.96 -12.17
C ASN A 806 6.65 22.48 -10.85
N SER A 807 6.70 21.69 -9.77
CA SER A 807 6.31 22.16 -8.45
C SER A 807 7.40 23.00 -7.80
N ALA A 808 7.02 24.18 -7.33
CA ALA A 808 7.91 25.01 -6.55
C ALA A 808 8.11 24.44 -5.14
N TRP A 809 9.31 24.64 -4.61
CA TRP A 809 9.62 24.46 -3.19
C TRP A 809 9.32 25.78 -2.47
N ASN A 810 8.23 25.78 -1.70
CA ASN A 810 7.72 26.94 -0.98
C ASN A 810 7.99 26.81 0.51
N PHE A 811 8.59 27.82 1.14
CA PHE A 811 8.85 27.80 2.57
C PHE A 811 8.95 29.20 3.18
N GLU A 812 8.73 29.29 4.49
CA GLU A 812 8.96 30.51 5.26
C GLU A 812 10.46 30.80 5.40
N CYS A 813 10.84 32.07 5.20
CA CYS A 813 12.22 32.52 5.34
C CYS A 813 12.31 33.83 6.13
N GLN A 814 13.52 34.18 6.52
CA GLN A 814 13.85 35.41 7.23
C GLN A 814 14.97 36.13 6.47
N ILE A 815 14.91 37.46 6.49
CA ILE A 815 15.97 38.32 5.94
C ILE A 815 16.64 39.06 7.09
N GLU A 816 17.88 38.69 7.37
CA GLU A 816 18.65 39.25 8.48
C GLU A 816 19.68 40.26 7.95
N PRO A 817 19.68 41.51 8.45
CA PRO A 817 20.74 42.45 8.16
C PRO A 817 21.98 42.18 9.02
N GLU A 818 23.16 42.31 8.42
CA GLU A 818 24.44 42.40 9.14
C GLU A 818 25.12 43.71 8.76
N THR A 819 25.60 44.46 9.76
CA THR A 819 26.40 45.65 9.55
C THR A 819 27.88 45.34 9.73
N PHE A 820 28.74 45.98 8.94
CA PHE A 820 30.18 45.79 9.02
C PHE A 820 30.92 47.07 8.68
N GLY A 821 32.17 47.15 9.14
CA GLY A 821 33.04 48.29 8.89
C GLY A 821 32.90 49.38 9.94
N GLY A 822 33.54 49.14 11.08
CA GLY A 822 33.85 50.07 12.17
C GLY A 822 35.06 49.54 12.94
N ALA A 823 36.28 49.72 12.40
CA ALA A 823 37.50 49.25 13.07
C ALA A 823 37.90 50.11 14.29
N TRP A 824 37.18 51.21 14.53
CA TRP A 824 37.47 52.21 15.56
C TRP A 824 36.17 52.60 16.28
N PRO A 825 36.17 52.78 17.62
CA PRO A 825 34.97 53.13 18.41
C PRO A 825 34.25 54.42 17.98
N SER A 826 34.86 55.23 17.12
CA SER A 826 34.37 56.52 16.64
C SER A 826 33.82 56.52 15.21
N VAL A 827 33.86 55.39 14.49
CA VAL A 827 33.34 55.28 13.11
C VAL A 827 32.11 54.37 13.12
N PRO A 828 30.89 54.91 12.89
CA PRO A 828 29.69 54.08 12.85
C PRO A 828 29.76 53.07 11.70
N ASP A 829 29.21 51.88 11.89
CA ASP A 829 29.16 50.83 10.87
C ASP A 829 28.72 51.40 9.52
N THR A 830 29.60 51.34 8.52
CA THR A 830 29.37 52.00 7.23
C THR A 830 28.79 51.07 6.17
N GLY A 831 29.03 49.76 6.28
CA GLY A 831 28.58 48.71 5.37
C GLY A 831 27.44 47.89 5.93
N LYS A 832 26.64 47.31 5.03
CA LYS A 832 25.53 46.42 5.35
C LYS A 832 25.37 45.34 4.28
N LYS A 833 24.92 44.16 4.73
CA LYS A 833 24.53 43.00 3.92
C LYS A 833 23.22 42.45 4.46
N TYR A 834 22.52 41.71 3.61
CA TYR A 834 21.35 40.91 3.98
C TYR A 834 21.62 39.44 3.73
N PHE A 835 21.23 38.60 4.69
CA PHE A 835 21.24 37.14 4.61
C PHE A 835 19.81 36.63 4.54
N VAL A 836 19.56 35.65 3.70
CA VAL A 836 18.26 34.99 3.59
C VAL A 836 18.40 33.59 4.15
N LYS A 837 17.60 33.27 5.18
CA LYS A 837 17.63 31.98 5.85
C LYS A 837 16.25 31.36 5.88
N ARG A 838 16.19 30.05 5.68
CA ARG A 838 14.95 29.29 5.87
C ARG A 838 14.61 29.17 7.35
N ASP A 839 13.34 29.32 7.71
CA ASP A 839 12.85 29.02 9.06
C ASP A 839 12.55 27.52 9.18
N LYS A 840 13.55 26.74 9.59
CA LYS A 840 13.45 25.26 9.70
C LYS A 840 12.51 24.81 10.82
N THR A 841 12.40 25.59 11.89
CA THR A 841 11.51 25.29 13.01
C THR A 841 10.05 25.30 12.54
N ARG A 842 9.65 26.35 11.81
CA ARG A 842 8.27 26.46 11.30
C ARG A 842 7.93 25.45 10.22
N ALA A 843 8.93 24.96 9.49
CA ALA A 843 8.73 23.84 8.57
C ALA A 843 8.25 22.56 9.29
N SER A 844 8.61 22.39 10.56
CA SER A 844 8.21 21.25 11.40
C SER A 844 7.05 21.53 12.35
N GLU A 845 6.80 22.80 12.67
CA GLU A 845 5.75 23.26 13.59
C GLU A 845 5.08 24.55 13.06
N PRO A 846 4.13 24.44 12.12
CA PRO A 846 3.48 25.60 11.54
C PRO A 846 2.61 26.40 12.52
N ASP A 847 2.65 27.72 12.35
CA ASP A 847 1.78 28.75 12.92
C ASP A 847 0.27 28.64 12.65
N PHE A 848 -0.47 27.70 13.25
CA PHE A 848 -1.92 27.59 12.95
C PHE A 848 -2.78 28.79 13.41
N ASN A 849 -2.41 29.51 14.48
CA ASN A 849 -3.18 30.69 14.91
C ASN A 849 -3.08 31.80 13.87
N TRP A 850 -1.87 32.05 13.37
CA TRP A 850 -1.63 33.03 12.31
C TRP A 850 -2.44 32.74 11.04
N ARG A 851 -2.61 31.46 10.68
CA ARG A 851 -3.47 31.02 9.56
C ARG A 851 -4.95 31.24 9.83
N ARG A 852 -5.43 30.95 11.04
CA ARG A 852 -6.84 31.13 11.44
C ARG A 852 -7.25 32.60 11.44
N GLU A 853 -6.34 33.49 11.85
CA GLU A 853 -6.57 34.94 11.82
C GLU A 853 -6.78 35.46 10.38
N MET A 854 -6.16 34.85 9.35
CA MET A 854 -6.41 35.24 7.95
C MET A 854 -7.87 35.04 7.52
N LYS A 855 -8.51 33.96 7.99
CA LYS A 855 -9.85 33.55 7.55
C LYS A 855 -11.00 34.26 8.24
N LYS A 856 -10.75 34.98 9.34
CA LYS A 856 -11.78 35.81 9.97
C LYS A 856 -12.05 37.11 9.19
N TYR A 857 -11.17 37.47 8.25
CA TYR A 857 -11.24 38.71 7.46
C TYR A 857 -11.60 38.47 5.98
N GLN A 858 -11.92 37.23 5.59
CA GLN A 858 -12.54 36.83 4.32
C GLN A 858 -13.98 36.39 4.60
#